data_AF-A0A2U8E4B7-F1
#
_entry.id   AF-A0A2U8E4B7-F1
#
_cell.length_a   1.000
_cell.length_b   1.000
_cell.length_c   1.000
_cell.angle_alpha   90.00
_cell.angle_beta   90.00
_cell.angle_gamma   90.00
#
_symmetry.space_group_name_H-M   'P 1'
#
loop_
_entity.id
_entity.type
_entity.pdbx_description
1 polymer ?
#
loop_
_entity_poly.entity_id
_entity_poly.type
_entity_poly.pdbx_seq_one_letter_code
_entity_poly.pdbx_strand_id
1 'polypeptide(L)'
;MLAGASGGRGWSGAWAANAGVIVTDNPDDIITYTMSDGTVLGGGKAIKLAADTPVSATLPRLIERDLAAPVTSGDDVFVSFIFKIKNPNAPDGELVPAGDNITSIWYAKDSDPNLRFDSLGYIGYSGKVGASMAAPTGATLVSTQLKTGQTYFAVVRYSGWDGSSYKKCRVWLNPATNDETAVSTTITNERTVTTAGVGSDSFLGLCVGGYGITSGGRYQVIDDIRVGYTWTAVTNPRTTFIASENFDSYAPGSKLAGAVGGTGWDGPWSAKNTATIIDDPADAVTYTLNDGTVRGGGSALKISGTGVNAATTVAAVLERRFARVPEGEDVYGSFVFKIKDPSLPDGTPLVGNTCALWYAADAAKDELRDIAAFAGYGGKAGGRLAGGWPTVTTPLVAGQSYLLVFRYSGWNDGIQAYDNCRVWLNPTTDDEASTDAAITVERAGNSAGYGNTDVRGLYVNTLGLTLNGAYHVVDDIRVGTDWASVVGEPTPSFDPGTPPQLSALPTGEFVAGDTITLAGNNFTGLTRVLIGGVEALVTASTDTTITVVIPENAAGGAVAVFTPSGCSIAADSLTIATQPSFVTNPAATQVAVEGRPVDLTADVWAHGAISYEWQYRANDTAAWETVPGSISVGAYTNELSLLMPDGKNGWQFRCVASTAAGSVEGTPVILTVIENLLDAPAGLVTGSGDYSQFVYVSDRAAHTVSVLSPNGSFALLAGKTGYSGNSDGNGDGARFTRPRGLAFSSTNSLIVADYGNGPLRSIALDTAAVQTLNATGPDAWLASPAAVATDAAGMTYIADTGNQLIKRLNADGVMEIFAGSAISGTDNGALLDAKFKNPAGLAVSTSGSRIYVADTGNHVIRLIDLSTGQVSTFAGQMASPGAVDGAALSTASFDSPTGIVLDSSGDLYVADSGNSRIRVITTNTTGAAEAVVTLAGSVPGFRDGPGKTAWFDAPEALAIGADGVLYVADTGNGIIRRIDTSADAIVSTPAMKTVTYPPSGGTDPDGDNGSGGGGGGGSTSIWFLLALAASAALRGRKK
;
A
#
# COMPACT_ATOMS: atom_id res chain seq x y z
N MET A 1 -3.02 43.25 -18.68
CA MET A 1 -2.89 44.58 -18.03
C MET A 1 -2.66 44.34 -16.54
N LEU A 2 -1.40 44.44 -16.11
CA LEU A 2 -0.95 44.28 -14.71
C LEU A 2 -0.68 45.63 -14.03
N ALA A 3 -1.03 46.73 -14.68
CA ALA A 3 -0.99 48.06 -14.10
C ALA A 3 -2.15 48.18 -13.10
N GLY A 4 -1.91 47.87 -11.82
CA GLY A 4 -2.84 48.23 -10.74
C GLY A 4 -2.97 47.29 -9.53
N ALA A 5 -2.27 46.15 -9.46
CA ALA A 5 -2.38 45.29 -8.28
C ALA A 5 -1.43 45.74 -7.16
N SER A 6 -1.98 46.25 -6.05
CA SER A 6 -1.22 46.61 -4.84
C SER A 6 -0.89 45.36 -4.01
N GLY A 7 0.35 44.86 -4.13
CA GLY A 7 0.89 43.91 -3.13
C GLY A 7 1.04 44.59 -1.76
N GLY A 8 1.04 43.80 -0.69
CA GLY A 8 1.01 44.26 0.71
C GLY A 8 2.09 45.27 1.14
N ARG A 9 2.06 45.64 2.44
CA ARG A 9 2.91 46.70 3.02
C ARG A 9 4.39 46.55 2.62
N GLY A 10 5.01 47.59 2.04
CA GLY A 10 6.48 47.68 1.85
C GLY A 10 6.98 47.91 0.42
N TRP A 11 6.14 47.83 -0.61
CA TRP A 11 6.53 47.97 -2.02
C TRP A 11 6.09 49.30 -2.65
N SER A 12 6.87 49.82 -3.62
CA SER A 12 6.44 50.95 -4.46
C SER A 12 5.84 50.45 -5.78
N GLY A 13 4.76 51.10 -6.22
CA GLY A 13 4.19 50.88 -7.56
C GLY A 13 3.70 49.46 -7.87
N ALA A 14 3.40 49.21 -9.14
CA ALA A 14 3.01 47.89 -9.67
C ALA A 14 4.22 47.13 -10.24
N TRP A 15 4.11 45.82 -10.43
CA TRP A 15 5.14 45.00 -11.07
C TRP A 15 5.32 45.37 -12.55
N ALA A 16 6.58 45.52 -12.99
CA ALA A 16 6.94 45.78 -14.38
C ALA A 16 7.44 44.49 -15.05
N ALA A 17 6.98 44.23 -16.28
CA ALA A 17 7.40 43.08 -17.08
C ALA A 17 8.40 43.51 -18.16
N ASN A 18 9.44 42.70 -18.40
CA ASN A 18 10.41 42.93 -19.46
C ASN A 18 9.89 42.47 -20.83
N ALA A 19 10.45 43.05 -21.90
CA ALA A 19 10.03 42.78 -23.28
C ALA A 19 10.19 41.28 -23.63
N GLY A 20 9.13 40.67 -24.19
CA GLY A 20 9.11 39.26 -24.62
C GLY A 20 8.54 38.25 -23.60
N VAL A 21 8.03 38.74 -22.46
CA VAL A 21 7.41 37.93 -21.40
C VAL A 21 5.90 38.18 -21.36
N ILE A 22 5.11 37.11 -21.36
CA ILE A 22 3.67 37.17 -21.12
C ILE A 22 3.42 37.03 -19.62
N VAL A 23 2.71 38.01 -19.07
CA VAL A 23 2.24 38.00 -17.69
C VAL A 23 0.72 38.12 -17.67
N THR A 24 0.05 37.05 -17.24
CA THR A 24 -1.42 36.96 -17.21
C THR A 24 -1.91 36.47 -15.86
N ASP A 25 -3.09 36.93 -15.47
CA ASP A 25 -3.89 36.29 -14.43
C ASP A 25 -4.32 34.91 -14.97
N ASN A 26 -4.14 33.86 -14.20
CA ASN A 26 -4.46 32.49 -14.63
C ASN A 26 -5.51 31.87 -13.70
N PRO A 27 -6.81 31.96 -14.03
CA PRO A 27 -7.87 31.49 -13.17
C PRO A 27 -7.90 29.96 -13.03
N ASP A 28 -7.25 29.22 -13.93
CA ASP A 28 -7.29 27.75 -14.00
C ASP A 28 -6.22 27.07 -13.12
N ASP A 29 -5.22 27.81 -12.62
CA ASP A 29 -4.17 27.29 -11.73
C ASP A 29 -4.14 28.11 -10.43
N ILE A 30 -5.08 27.83 -9.51
CA ILE A 30 -5.18 28.50 -8.22
C ILE A 30 -4.14 27.94 -7.24
N ILE A 31 -3.43 28.83 -6.54
CA ILE A 31 -2.54 28.47 -5.44
C ILE A 31 -3.36 28.46 -4.14
N THR A 32 -3.47 27.30 -3.52
CA THR A 32 -4.12 27.14 -2.22
C THR A 32 -3.09 26.69 -1.20
N TYR A 33 -3.05 27.35 -0.04
CA TYR A 33 -2.14 27.00 1.05
C TYR A 33 -2.83 27.05 2.39
N THR A 34 -2.36 26.23 3.31
CA THR A 34 -2.97 26.07 4.64
C THR A 34 -1.95 26.50 5.68
N MET A 35 -2.35 27.41 6.57
CA MET A 35 -1.53 27.81 7.70
C MET A 35 -1.36 26.62 8.66
N SER A 36 -0.35 26.67 9.53
CA SER A 36 -0.05 25.59 10.48
C SER A 36 -1.19 25.30 11.47
N ASP A 37 -2.15 26.21 11.58
CA ASP A 37 -3.38 26.08 12.36
C ASP A 37 -4.56 25.48 11.56
N GLY A 38 -4.32 25.01 10.32
CA GLY A 38 -5.33 24.40 9.47
C GLY A 38 -6.16 25.40 8.65
N THR A 39 -5.93 26.71 8.81
CA THR A 39 -6.66 27.74 8.04
C THR A 39 -6.26 27.69 6.58
N VAL A 40 -7.20 27.36 5.69
CA VAL A 40 -6.97 27.42 4.24
C VAL A 40 -7.03 28.87 3.79
N LEU A 41 -5.89 29.41 3.38
CA LEU A 41 -5.78 30.71 2.71
C LEU A 41 -5.91 30.47 1.21
N GLY A 42 -7.02 30.92 0.62
CA GLY A 42 -7.27 30.87 -0.82
C GLY A 42 -6.48 31.96 -1.57
N GLY A 43 -5.81 31.56 -2.65
CA GLY A 43 -4.92 32.42 -3.45
C GLY A 43 -5.63 33.55 -4.17
N GLY A 44 -4.96 34.70 -4.19
CA GLY A 44 -5.37 35.85 -4.99
C GLY A 44 -5.05 35.65 -6.47
N LYS A 45 -4.99 36.76 -7.22
CA LYS A 45 -4.63 36.80 -8.64
C LYS A 45 -3.18 36.35 -8.83
N ALA A 46 -2.95 35.05 -8.93
CA ALA A 46 -1.63 34.48 -9.10
C ALA A 46 -1.07 34.81 -10.49
N ILE A 47 0.24 35.03 -10.54
CA ILE A 47 0.89 35.53 -11.76
C ILE A 47 1.44 34.36 -12.58
N LYS A 48 0.92 34.16 -13.79
CA LYS A 48 1.51 33.23 -14.77
C LYS A 48 2.62 33.91 -15.56
N LEU A 49 3.80 33.29 -15.58
CA LEU A 49 4.96 33.74 -16.35
C LEU A 49 5.25 32.77 -17.50
N ALA A 50 5.20 33.27 -18.75
CA ALA A 50 5.53 32.53 -19.98
C ALA A 50 6.34 33.39 -20.96
N ALA A 51 7.05 32.78 -21.92
CA ALA A 51 7.80 33.50 -22.96
C ALA A 51 7.18 33.28 -24.34
N ASP A 52 7.18 34.30 -25.20
CA ASP A 52 6.66 34.21 -26.58
C ASP A 52 7.70 33.67 -27.59
N THR A 53 8.99 33.89 -27.32
CA THR A 53 10.12 33.39 -28.13
C THR A 53 11.17 32.75 -27.22
N PRO A 54 11.97 31.77 -27.71
CA PRO A 54 13.02 31.15 -26.90
C PRO A 54 14.03 32.20 -26.42
N VAL A 55 14.10 32.42 -25.11
CA VAL A 55 15.02 33.41 -24.54
C VAL A 55 16.41 32.75 -24.42
N SER A 56 17.40 33.22 -25.20
CA SER A 56 18.78 32.73 -25.07
C SER A 56 19.40 33.19 -23.75
N ALA A 57 20.47 32.50 -23.33
CA ALA A 57 21.13 32.52 -22.01
C ALA A 57 21.60 33.87 -21.41
N THR A 58 21.15 35.01 -21.92
CA THR A 58 21.63 36.36 -21.59
C THR A 58 20.60 37.30 -20.95
N LEU A 59 19.32 36.93 -20.81
CA LEU A 59 18.32 37.76 -20.12
C LEU A 59 17.67 37.03 -18.93
N PRO A 60 18.10 37.29 -17.68
CA PRO A 60 17.59 36.61 -16.51
C PRO A 60 16.48 37.35 -15.75
N ARG A 61 15.88 38.43 -16.28
CA ARG A 61 14.86 39.22 -15.58
C ARG A 61 13.52 39.17 -16.31
N LEU A 62 12.49 38.56 -15.72
CA LEU A 62 11.14 38.47 -16.29
C LEU A 62 10.23 39.59 -15.77
N ILE A 63 10.15 39.72 -14.45
CA ILE A 63 9.40 40.78 -13.76
C ILE A 63 10.23 41.40 -12.64
N GLU A 64 10.00 42.67 -12.36
CA GLU A 64 10.65 43.40 -11.29
C GLU A 64 9.73 44.37 -10.56
N ARG A 65 10.05 44.64 -9.29
CA ARG A 65 9.36 45.64 -8.47
C ARG A 65 10.29 46.24 -7.43
N ASP A 66 10.15 47.55 -7.26
CA ASP A 66 10.96 48.33 -6.33
C ASP A 66 10.31 48.38 -4.94
N LEU A 67 11.14 48.41 -3.92
CA LEU A 67 10.68 48.65 -2.55
C LEU A 67 10.20 50.10 -2.39
N ALA A 68 9.34 50.33 -1.41
CA ALA A 68 8.89 51.68 -1.07
C ALA A 68 10.02 52.56 -0.52
N ALA A 69 11.05 51.94 0.09
CA ALA A 69 12.25 52.61 0.56
C ALA A 69 13.49 51.69 0.38
N PRO A 70 14.63 52.22 -0.09
CA PRO A 70 15.90 51.48 -0.19
C PRO A 70 16.39 50.97 1.18
N VAL A 71 16.92 49.75 1.24
CA VAL A 71 17.55 49.21 2.44
C VAL A 71 19.06 49.44 2.36
N THR A 72 19.58 50.32 3.22
CA THR A 72 20.94 50.88 3.10
C THR A 72 21.93 50.39 4.17
N SER A 73 21.56 49.56 5.16
CA SER A 73 22.54 49.10 6.15
C SER A 73 22.15 47.82 6.92
N GLY A 74 23.13 46.92 7.10
CA GLY A 74 23.38 46.10 8.30
C GLY A 74 22.42 44.96 8.62
N ASP A 75 21.15 45.09 8.26
CA ASP A 75 20.10 44.14 8.62
C ASP A 75 19.92 43.06 7.56
N ASP A 76 19.54 41.88 8.04
CA ASP A 76 19.20 40.75 7.20
C ASP A 76 17.84 40.95 6.55
N VAL A 77 17.74 40.58 5.28
CA VAL A 77 16.52 40.74 4.49
C VAL A 77 15.94 39.37 4.22
N PHE A 78 14.69 39.17 4.62
CA PHE A 78 13.91 37.96 4.37
C PHE A 78 12.88 38.21 3.29
N VAL A 79 12.81 37.31 2.32
CA VAL A 79 11.82 37.30 1.25
C VAL A 79 11.11 35.97 1.28
N SER A 80 9.77 35.98 1.34
CA SER A 80 8.96 34.76 1.32
C SER A 80 7.93 34.81 0.20
N PHE A 81 7.62 33.66 -0.39
CA PHE A 81 6.63 33.55 -1.46
C PHE A 81 6.12 32.12 -1.61
N ILE A 82 4.97 31.98 -2.27
CA ILE A 82 4.34 30.70 -2.57
C ILE A 82 4.30 30.51 -4.09
N PHE A 83 4.62 29.31 -4.56
CA PHE A 83 4.69 29.05 -6.00
C PHE A 83 4.27 27.63 -6.38
N LYS A 84 3.96 27.47 -7.67
CA LYS A 84 3.64 26.21 -8.34
C LYS A 84 4.32 26.18 -9.72
N ILE A 85 4.86 25.01 -10.10
CA ILE A 85 5.50 24.78 -11.40
C ILE A 85 4.58 23.90 -12.25
N LYS A 86 4.39 24.28 -13.52
CA LYS A 86 3.59 23.51 -14.48
C LYS A 86 4.40 23.17 -15.72
N ASN A 87 4.41 21.88 -16.07
CA ASN A 87 4.88 21.38 -17.36
C ASN A 87 3.68 20.78 -18.13
N PRO A 88 3.11 21.46 -19.11
CA PRO A 88 2.07 20.94 -20.00
C PRO A 88 2.32 19.55 -20.58
N ASN A 89 3.58 19.13 -20.69
CA ASN A 89 3.96 17.81 -21.22
C ASN A 89 4.15 16.72 -20.12
N ALA A 90 3.87 17.02 -18.85
CA ALA A 90 3.92 16.07 -17.75
C ALA A 90 2.67 16.22 -16.82
N PRO A 91 1.99 15.13 -16.43
CA PRO A 91 0.84 15.19 -15.52
C PRO A 91 1.18 15.73 -14.13
N ASP A 92 0.23 16.43 -13.49
CA ASP A 92 0.38 16.90 -12.11
C ASP A 92 0.68 15.74 -11.15
N GLY A 93 1.60 15.96 -10.22
CA GLY A 93 2.06 14.97 -9.26
C GLY A 93 3.29 14.16 -9.71
N GLU A 94 3.68 14.22 -10.99
CA GLU A 94 4.91 13.60 -11.48
C GLU A 94 6.16 14.44 -11.20
N LEU A 95 7.30 13.75 -11.07
CA LEU A 95 8.60 14.38 -10.90
C LEU A 95 9.00 15.14 -12.16
N VAL A 96 9.53 16.36 -11.99
CA VAL A 96 10.00 17.16 -13.13
C VAL A 96 11.28 16.52 -13.74
N PRO A 97 11.29 16.09 -15.03
CA PRO A 97 12.41 15.36 -15.63
C PRO A 97 13.74 16.14 -15.71
N ALA A 98 14.86 15.42 -15.61
CA ALA A 98 16.21 16.00 -15.66
C ALA A 98 16.57 16.49 -17.07
N GLY A 99 16.42 17.79 -17.31
CA GLY A 99 16.68 18.45 -18.60
C GLY A 99 15.59 19.44 -19.02
N ASP A 100 14.40 19.32 -18.41
CA ASP A 100 13.21 20.08 -18.76
C ASP A 100 12.95 21.30 -17.87
N ASN A 101 14.01 21.86 -17.29
CA ASN A 101 13.89 22.67 -16.08
C ASN A 101 13.43 24.10 -16.37
N ILE A 102 12.33 24.51 -15.72
CA ILE A 102 12.12 25.93 -15.44
C ILE A 102 12.90 26.26 -14.19
N THR A 103 13.82 27.21 -14.32
CA THR A 103 14.48 27.77 -13.17
C THR A 103 13.75 29.03 -12.72
N SER A 104 13.31 29.10 -11.45
CA SER A 104 13.04 30.40 -10.81
C SER A 104 14.32 30.92 -10.18
N ILE A 105 14.73 32.13 -10.54
CA ILE A 105 15.87 32.77 -9.88
C ILE A 105 15.45 34.11 -9.31
N TRP A 106 15.83 34.35 -8.06
CA TRP A 106 15.42 35.51 -7.28
C TRP A 106 16.64 36.32 -6.89
N TYR A 107 16.57 37.63 -7.08
CA TYR A 107 17.71 38.53 -6.94
C TYR A 107 17.35 39.87 -6.33
N ALA A 108 18.29 40.42 -5.56
CA ALA A 108 18.29 41.83 -5.17
C ALA A 108 18.47 42.72 -6.42
N LYS A 109 17.63 43.75 -6.54
CA LYS A 109 17.77 44.78 -7.59
C LYS A 109 18.67 45.91 -7.07
N ASP A 110 19.65 46.30 -7.89
CA ASP A 110 20.57 47.42 -7.70
C ASP A 110 20.37 48.49 -8.80
N SER A 111 20.97 49.67 -8.63
CA SER A 111 20.86 50.87 -9.45
C SER A 111 21.49 50.72 -10.85
N ASP A 112 22.45 49.80 -11.04
CA ASP A 112 23.10 49.58 -12.34
C ASP A 112 22.41 48.47 -13.18
N PRO A 113 21.83 48.80 -14.34
CA PRO A 113 21.19 47.83 -15.21
C PRO A 113 22.16 46.89 -15.96
N ASN A 114 23.46 47.16 -15.98
CA ASN A 114 24.46 46.42 -16.78
C ASN A 114 25.42 45.54 -15.96
N LEU A 115 25.39 45.59 -14.63
CA LEU A 115 26.26 44.77 -13.77
C LEU A 115 25.83 43.29 -13.74
N ARG A 116 26.82 42.39 -13.90
CA ARG A 116 26.62 40.93 -13.86
C ARG A 116 26.57 40.46 -12.40
N PHE A 117 25.48 39.75 -12.11
CA PHE A 117 24.79 39.57 -10.84
C PHE A 117 25.56 38.93 -9.67
N ASP A 118 25.45 39.52 -8.46
CA ASP A 118 26.25 39.11 -7.30
C ASP A 118 25.52 38.30 -6.21
N SER A 119 24.19 38.21 -6.14
CA SER A 119 23.50 37.36 -5.13
C SER A 119 22.25 36.65 -5.65
N LEU A 120 22.29 35.32 -5.79
CA LEU A 120 21.25 34.51 -6.44
C LEU A 120 20.68 33.42 -5.51
N GLY A 121 19.37 33.48 -5.24
CA GLY A 121 18.60 32.32 -4.78
C GLY A 121 18.02 31.59 -5.99
N TYR A 122 18.34 30.30 -6.15
CA TYR A 122 17.98 29.52 -7.34
C TYR A 122 17.17 28.28 -6.96
N ILE A 123 16.09 28.05 -7.69
CA ILE A 123 15.28 26.83 -7.64
C ILE A 123 15.28 26.23 -9.04
N GLY A 124 15.95 25.09 -9.24
CA GLY A 124 16.00 24.43 -10.55
C GLY A 124 16.93 23.20 -10.66
N TYR A 125 16.85 22.54 -11.83
CA TYR A 125 17.36 21.20 -12.13
C TYR A 125 16.87 20.09 -11.20
N SER A 126 15.94 19.25 -11.68
CA SER A 126 15.48 18.03 -11.00
C SER A 126 14.94 18.24 -9.57
N GLY A 127 14.46 19.45 -9.27
CA GLY A 127 13.96 19.88 -7.96
C GLY A 127 15.00 20.41 -6.96
N LYS A 128 16.26 20.55 -7.35
CA LYS A 128 17.33 20.99 -6.46
C LYS A 128 17.14 22.46 -6.04
N VAL A 129 17.42 22.74 -4.75
CA VAL A 129 17.44 24.10 -4.18
C VAL A 129 18.90 24.50 -3.96
N GLY A 130 19.29 25.70 -4.39
CA GLY A 130 20.67 26.17 -4.30
C GLY A 130 20.81 27.68 -4.08
N ALA A 131 21.91 28.09 -3.46
CA ALA A 131 22.31 29.49 -3.30
C ALA A 131 23.67 29.71 -3.99
N SER A 132 23.79 30.75 -4.82
CA SER A 132 25.06 31.14 -5.46
C SER A 132 25.22 32.66 -5.49
N MET A 133 26.45 33.15 -5.41
CA MET A 133 26.77 34.58 -5.50
C MET A 133 27.72 34.89 -6.67
N ALA A 134 27.77 34.00 -7.68
CA ALA A 134 28.40 34.21 -9.00
C ALA A 134 27.86 33.16 -10.01
N ALA A 135 27.96 33.44 -11.32
CA ALA A 135 27.41 32.66 -12.45
C ALA A 135 27.63 31.12 -12.36
N PRO A 136 26.80 30.28 -13.02
CA PRO A 136 26.38 28.95 -12.54
C PRO A 136 27.41 27.81 -12.67
N THR A 137 28.70 28.08 -12.82
CA THR A 137 29.73 27.03 -12.85
C THR A 137 30.15 26.65 -11.43
N GLY A 138 29.58 25.57 -10.90
CA GLY A 138 30.05 24.92 -9.67
C GLY A 138 29.29 25.21 -8.37
N ALA A 139 27.96 25.39 -8.42
CA ALA A 139 27.15 25.44 -7.20
C ALA A 139 26.94 24.03 -6.60
N THR A 140 27.13 23.88 -5.29
CA THR A 140 26.82 22.65 -4.56
C THR A 140 25.30 22.54 -4.36
N LEU A 141 24.68 21.48 -4.90
CA LEU A 141 23.23 21.32 -4.91
C LEU A 141 22.80 20.22 -3.94
N VAL A 142 21.73 20.45 -3.17
CA VAL A 142 21.06 19.43 -2.35
C VAL A 142 19.80 19.00 -3.10
N SER A 143 19.60 17.68 -3.28
CA SER A 143 18.50 17.14 -4.07
C SER A 143 17.24 16.88 -3.26
N THR A 144 16.17 17.56 -3.63
CA THR A 144 14.79 17.15 -3.35
C THR A 144 14.05 17.20 -4.66
N GLN A 145 13.26 16.18 -5.01
CA GLN A 145 12.61 16.17 -6.32
C GLN A 145 11.26 16.89 -6.25
N LEU A 146 11.10 17.97 -7.04
CA LEU A 146 9.85 18.72 -7.15
C LEU A 146 8.89 18.03 -8.12
N LYS A 147 7.59 18.19 -7.87
CA LYS A 147 6.51 17.65 -8.68
C LYS A 147 5.79 18.77 -9.43
N THR A 148 5.48 18.55 -10.70
CA THR A 148 4.60 19.48 -11.44
C THR A 148 3.23 19.50 -10.76
N GLY A 149 2.54 20.64 -10.71
CA GLY A 149 1.22 20.71 -10.09
C GLY A 149 1.18 21.02 -8.58
N GLN A 150 2.28 20.80 -7.84
CA GLN A 150 2.32 20.94 -6.39
C GLN A 150 2.65 22.38 -5.94
N THR A 151 2.04 22.82 -4.83
CA THR A 151 2.29 24.11 -4.17
C THR A 151 3.45 24.02 -3.19
N TYR A 152 4.33 25.02 -3.20
CA TYR A 152 5.48 25.11 -2.30
C TYR A 152 5.61 26.51 -1.70
N PHE A 153 6.08 26.59 -0.46
CA PHE A 153 6.43 27.82 0.23
C PHE A 153 7.95 27.94 0.32
N ALA A 154 8.52 29.07 -0.09
CA ALA A 154 9.96 29.31 -0.02
C ALA A 154 10.28 30.58 0.74
N VAL A 155 11.41 30.55 1.47
CA VAL A 155 11.97 31.69 2.18
C VAL A 155 13.43 31.85 1.80
N VAL A 156 13.84 33.07 1.48
CA VAL A 156 15.21 33.45 1.13
C VAL A 156 15.70 34.52 2.11
N ARG A 157 16.87 34.32 2.69
CA ARG A 157 17.55 35.30 3.55
C ARG A 157 18.85 35.76 2.91
N TYR A 158 19.00 37.08 2.82
CA TYR A 158 20.26 37.75 2.49
C TYR A 158 20.85 38.34 3.76
N SER A 159 22.12 38.01 4.05
CA SER A 159 22.75 38.40 5.30
C SER A 159 24.22 38.79 5.16
N GLY A 160 24.71 39.53 6.17
CA GLY A 160 26.09 40.01 6.22
C GLY A 160 26.36 41.12 5.20
N TRP A 161 25.61 42.22 5.27
CA TRP A 161 25.85 43.44 4.51
C TRP A 161 27.15 44.11 4.97
N ASP A 162 28.08 44.38 4.04
CA ASP A 162 29.36 45.02 4.37
C ASP A 162 29.45 46.50 3.99
N GLY A 163 28.32 47.10 3.60
CA GLY A 163 28.27 48.47 3.07
C GLY A 163 28.28 48.55 1.55
N SER A 164 28.57 47.43 0.86
CA SER A 164 28.57 47.35 -0.61
C SER A 164 27.80 46.14 -1.15
N SER A 165 27.85 44.99 -0.47
CA SER A 165 27.10 43.80 -0.88
C SER A 165 26.71 42.93 0.31
N TYR A 166 25.68 42.11 0.16
CA TYR A 166 25.44 40.98 1.07
C TYR A 166 26.49 39.89 0.84
N LYS A 167 26.98 39.22 1.89
CA LYS A 167 28.02 38.17 1.79
C LYS A 167 27.49 36.75 1.89
N LYS A 168 26.23 36.59 2.30
CA LYS A 168 25.58 35.28 2.50
C LYS A 168 24.17 35.29 1.92
N CYS A 169 23.82 34.16 1.33
CA CYS A 169 22.45 33.86 0.90
C CYS A 169 22.08 32.46 1.41
N ARG A 170 20.89 32.34 1.99
CA ARG A 170 20.33 31.07 2.46
C ARG A 170 18.89 30.93 1.98
N VAL A 171 18.51 29.71 1.58
CA VAL A 171 17.17 29.39 1.06
C VAL A 171 16.60 28.22 1.84
N TRP A 172 15.31 28.30 2.17
CA TRP A 172 14.50 27.23 2.76
C TRP A 172 13.27 26.94 1.90
N LEU A 173 12.87 25.67 1.85
CA LEU A 173 11.65 25.20 1.21
C LEU A 173 10.76 24.51 2.25
N ASN A 174 9.51 24.96 2.35
CA ASN A 174 8.51 24.59 3.35
C ASN A 174 9.04 24.64 4.80
N PRO A 175 9.63 25.77 5.25
CA PRO A 175 10.20 25.86 6.60
C PRO A 175 9.14 25.84 7.70
N ALA A 176 9.44 25.18 8.82
CA ALA A 176 8.68 25.26 10.07
C ALA A 176 9.04 26.53 10.87
N THR A 177 8.23 26.88 11.87
CA THR A 177 8.31 28.13 12.64
C THR A 177 9.63 28.36 13.40
N ASN A 178 10.46 27.32 13.58
CA ASN A 178 11.74 27.35 14.30
C ASN A 178 12.97 26.92 13.45
N ASP A 179 12.79 26.74 12.13
CA ASP A 179 13.82 26.23 11.21
C ASP A 179 15.04 27.16 11.03
N GLU A 180 14.98 28.39 11.56
CA GLU A 180 16.15 29.28 11.56
C GLU A 180 17.32 28.74 12.42
N THR A 181 17.02 27.93 13.44
CA THR A 181 17.99 27.38 14.41
C THR A 181 18.19 25.87 14.35
N ALA A 182 17.30 25.15 13.63
CA ALA A 182 17.33 23.70 13.53
C ALA A 182 18.35 23.22 12.49
N VAL A 183 19.18 22.23 12.85
CA VAL A 183 20.09 21.52 11.92
C VAL A 183 19.39 20.31 11.27
N SER A 184 18.08 20.12 11.50
CA SER A 184 17.33 18.96 11.01
C SER A 184 16.73 19.18 9.63
N THR A 185 17.30 18.49 8.63
CA THR A 185 16.70 17.92 7.40
C THR A 185 15.78 18.73 6.47
N THR A 186 15.36 19.96 6.78
CA THR A 186 14.75 20.86 5.79
C THR A 186 15.86 21.48 4.94
N ILE A 187 15.79 21.29 3.61
CA ILE A 187 16.88 21.57 2.65
C ILE A 187 17.46 22.97 2.87
N THR A 188 18.67 23.03 3.42
CA THR A 188 19.39 24.28 3.68
C THR A 188 20.69 24.27 2.89
N ASN A 189 20.83 25.23 1.97
CA ASN A 189 22.08 25.49 1.26
C ASN A 189 22.57 26.89 1.61
N GLU A 190 23.64 26.98 2.41
CA GLU A 190 24.31 28.23 2.74
C GLU A 190 25.65 28.29 2.01
N ARG A 191 25.87 29.35 1.23
CA ARG A 191 27.16 29.60 0.57
C ARG A 191 27.70 30.95 1.03
N THR A 192 28.94 30.95 1.50
CA THR A 192 29.72 32.17 1.76
C THR A 192 30.60 32.41 0.53
N VAL A 193 30.54 33.60 -0.06
CA VAL A 193 31.40 33.94 -1.21
C VAL A 193 32.18 35.21 -0.92
N THR A 194 33.47 35.17 -1.25
CA THR A 194 34.36 36.33 -1.35
C THR A 194 34.27 36.88 -2.77
N THR A 195 33.33 37.79 -3.05
CA THR A 195 33.30 38.50 -4.33
C THR A 195 34.25 39.69 -4.30
N ALA A 196 35.17 39.70 -5.27
CA ALA A 196 36.00 40.84 -5.60
C ALA A 196 35.26 41.69 -6.65
N GLY A 197 34.82 42.86 -6.18
CA GLY A 197 34.57 44.04 -7.00
C GLY A 197 33.28 44.06 -7.80
N VAL A 198 32.25 44.71 -7.24
CA VAL A 198 31.37 45.66 -7.95
C VAL A 198 30.44 46.41 -6.98
N GLY A 199 30.20 47.70 -7.28
CA GLY A 199 29.08 48.57 -6.86
C GLY A 199 28.87 48.88 -5.37
N SER A 200 28.76 50.16 -5.01
CA SER A 200 28.35 50.61 -3.67
C SER A 200 26.90 51.09 -3.71
N ASP A 201 25.88 50.23 -3.62
CA ASP A 201 24.48 50.68 -3.53
C ASP A 201 23.52 49.63 -2.91
N SER A 202 22.46 50.17 -2.29
CA SER A 202 21.39 49.59 -1.45
C SER A 202 20.56 48.44 -2.05
N PHE A 203 19.87 47.64 -1.23
CA PHE A 203 18.80 46.74 -1.72
C PHE A 203 17.56 47.58 -2.10
N LEU A 204 17.30 47.72 -3.39
CA LEU A 204 16.29 48.63 -3.93
C LEU A 204 14.98 47.93 -4.33
N GLY A 205 15.01 46.62 -4.56
CA GLY A 205 13.86 45.89 -5.08
C GLY A 205 14.15 44.40 -5.32
N LEU A 206 13.16 43.70 -5.88
CA LEU A 206 13.23 42.28 -6.20
C LEU A 206 13.00 42.04 -7.69
N CYS A 207 13.87 41.21 -8.28
CA CYS A 207 13.71 40.70 -9.65
C CYS A 207 13.46 39.20 -9.63
N VAL A 208 12.52 38.74 -10.48
CA VAL A 208 12.23 37.32 -10.71
C VAL A 208 12.68 36.92 -12.11
N GLY A 209 13.49 35.87 -12.20
CA GLY A 209 14.09 35.37 -13.43
C GLY A 209 13.64 33.98 -13.82
N GLY A 210 13.70 33.69 -15.13
CA GLY A 210 13.37 32.40 -15.71
C GLY A 210 14.44 31.90 -16.65
N TYR A 211 15.30 30.98 -16.19
CA TYR A 211 16.27 30.33 -17.07
C TYR A 211 15.66 29.05 -17.67
N GLY A 212 15.66 28.93 -18.99
CA GLY A 212 15.14 27.76 -19.71
C GLY A 212 13.64 27.80 -20.07
N ILE A 213 12.96 28.94 -19.91
CA ILE A 213 11.58 29.12 -20.40
C ILE A 213 11.59 29.28 -21.92
N THR A 214 11.02 28.31 -22.63
CA THR A 214 10.88 28.33 -24.10
C THR A 214 9.45 28.62 -24.51
N SER A 215 9.28 29.19 -25.71
CA SER A 215 7.98 29.46 -26.32
C SER A 215 7.10 28.21 -26.36
N GLY A 216 5.87 28.32 -25.85
CA GLY A 216 4.78 27.38 -26.12
C GLY A 216 4.66 26.12 -25.24
N GLY A 217 5.37 25.97 -24.12
CA GLY A 217 5.25 24.71 -23.38
C GLY A 217 5.59 24.64 -21.90
N ARG A 218 6.04 25.71 -21.21
CA ARG A 218 6.40 25.64 -19.77
C ARG A 218 6.14 26.97 -19.06
N TYR A 219 5.53 26.98 -17.87
CA TYR A 219 5.23 28.21 -17.14
C TYR A 219 5.22 28.04 -15.60
N GLN A 220 5.29 29.16 -14.88
CA GLN A 220 5.24 29.21 -13.41
C GLN A 220 4.09 30.10 -12.94
N VAL A 221 3.53 29.73 -11.78
CA VAL A 221 2.47 30.48 -11.09
C VAL A 221 2.98 30.86 -9.70
N ILE A 222 2.85 32.13 -9.31
CA ILE A 222 3.43 32.70 -8.08
C ILE A 222 2.38 33.56 -7.35
N ASP A 223 2.33 33.47 -6.02
CA ASP A 223 1.46 34.26 -5.14
C ASP A 223 2.13 34.61 -3.77
N ASP A 224 1.51 35.55 -3.02
CA ASP A 224 1.84 36.01 -1.66
C ASP A 224 3.32 36.36 -1.39
N ILE A 225 3.91 37.22 -2.23
CA ILE A 225 5.29 37.70 -2.07
C ILE A 225 5.38 38.74 -0.95
N ARG A 226 6.19 38.46 0.08
CA ARG A 226 6.43 39.35 1.23
C ARG A 226 7.92 39.60 1.45
N VAL A 227 8.23 40.78 2.01
CA VAL A 227 9.58 41.17 2.44
C VAL A 227 9.51 41.60 3.90
N GLY A 228 10.46 41.15 4.69
CA GLY A 228 10.54 41.46 6.12
C GLY A 228 11.98 41.49 6.62
N TYR A 229 12.14 42.05 7.81
CA TYR A 229 13.43 42.28 8.46
C TYR A 229 13.63 41.44 9.74
N THR A 230 12.57 40.77 10.21
CA THR A 230 12.59 39.83 11.33
C THR A 230 11.73 38.61 11.02
N TRP A 231 12.08 37.46 11.60
CA TRP A 231 11.37 36.19 11.41
C TRP A 231 9.94 36.20 11.99
N THR A 232 9.62 37.15 12.88
CA THR A 232 8.38 37.18 13.70
C THR A 232 7.22 38.02 13.18
N ALA A 233 7.32 38.72 12.04
CA ALA A 233 6.23 39.55 11.52
C ALA A 233 5.02 38.76 10.93
N VAL A 234 4.75 37.55 11.45
CA VAL A 234 3.83 36.57 10.85
C VAL A 234 2.50 36.37 11.65
N THR A 235 2.26 37.01 12.80
CA THR A 235 0.97 36.85 13.55
C THR A 235 0.47 38.14 14.28
N ASN A 236 -0.87 38.29 14.42
CA ASN A 236 -1.75 39.50 14.45
C ASN A 236 -1.95 40.26 15.84
N PRO A 237 -2.73 41.40 15.93
CA PRO A 237 -2.76 42.40 17.04
C PRO A 237 -3.99 42.43 18.02
N ARG A 238 -3.81 43.06 19.22
CA ARG A 238 -4.75 43.68 20.23
C ARG A 238 -5.41 42.84 21.39
N THR A 239 -5.64 43.50 22.54
CA THR A 239 -5.93 42.99 23.93
C THR A 239 -7.25 43.53 24.58
N THR A 240 -8.03 42.69 25.31
CA THR A 240 -8.80 42.91 26.60
C THR A 240 -9.72 41.71 26.85
N PHE A 241 -9.16 40.61 27.36
CA PHE A 241 -9.87 39.34 27.39
C PHE A 241 -9.26 38.43 28.45
N ILE A 242 -10.07 37.89 29.37
CA ILE A 242 -9.56 37.08 30.49
C ILE A 242 -9.35 35.63 30.03
N ALA A 243 -10.33 35.02 29.37
CA ALA A 243 -10.19 33.64 28.88
C ALA A 243 -11.22 33.25 27.81
N SER A 244 -10.80 32.56 26.73
CA SER A 244 -11.65 32.07 25.59
C SER A 244 -11.31 30.65 25.35
N GLU A 245 -12.35 29.86 25.09
CA GLU A 245 -12.20 28.55 24.53
C GLU A 245 -13.17 28.32 23.40
N ASN A 246 -12.60 27.85 22.29
CA ASN A 246 -13.34 27.35 21.15
C ASN A 246 -13.08 25.84 21.08
N PHE A 247 -14.12 25.01 20.99
CA PHE A 247 -13.99 23.55 21.13
C PHE A 247 -13.67 22.84 19.81
N ASP A 248 -13.49 23.57 18.71
CA ASP A 248 -13.42 23.08 17.32
C ASP A 248 -12.41 21.93 16.97
N SER A 249 -11.58 21.41 17.88
CA SER A 249 -10.45 20.53 17.54
C SER A 249 -10.27 19.24 18.37
N TYR A 250 -11.32 18.64 18.93
CA TYR A 250 -11.18 17.36 19.65
C TYR A 250 -11.23 16.17 18.70
N ALA A 251 -10.30 15.23 18.81
CA ALA A 251 -10.39 13.97 18.06
C ALA A 251 -11.43 13.04 18.73
N PRO A 252 -12.24 12.26 17.97
CA PRO A 252 -13.16 11.28 18.53
C PRO A 252 -12.45 10.32 19.51
N GLY A 253 -12.93 10.26 20.76
CA GLY A 253 -12.38 9.37 21.81
C GLY A 253 -11.17 9.91 22.59
N SER A 254 -10.78 11.16 22.39
CA SER A 254 -9.73 11.81 23.18
C SER A 254 -10.17 12.05 24.65
N LYS A 255 -9.26 11.82 25.62
CA LYS A 255 -9.46 12.16 27.03
C LYS A 255 -9.02 13.61 27.27
N LEU A 256 -9.79 14.39 28.05
CA LEU A 256 -9.56 15.83 28.33
C LEU A 256 -8.17 16.21 28.85
N ALA A 257 -7.47 15.29 29.49
CA ALA A 257 -6.21 15.58 30.18
C ALA A 257 -5.08 15.86 29.17
N GLY A 258 -4.86 17.13 28.84
CA GLY A 258 -3.66 17.58 28.10
C GLY A 258 -3.87 18.53 26.93
N ALA A 259 -5.10 18.99 26.64
CA ALA A 259 -5.34 19.94 25.55
C ALA A 259 -5.08 21.40 25.98
N VAL A 260 -4.31 22.15 25.19
CA VAL A 260 -4.04 23.59 25.40
C VAL A 260 -4.80 24.40 24.35
N GLY A 261 -6.13 24.29 24.39
CA GLY A 261 -7.04 25.17 23.64
C GLY A 261 -7.44 26.34 24.53
N GLY A 262 -7.23 27.57 24.06
CA GLY A 262 -7.69 28.81 24.69
C GLY A 262 -6.61 29.68 25.32
N THR A 263 -6.61 30.98 25.01
CA THR A 263 -5.77 31.99 25.67
C THR A 263 -6.38 32.39 27.01
N GLY A 264 -5.61 32.41 28.10
CA GLY A 264 -6.04 32.94 29.40
C GLY A 264 -6.58 31.92 30.43
N TRP A 265 -6.63 30.64 30.07
CA TRP A 265 -7.00 29.54 30.97
C TRP A 265 -5.76 28.90 31.64
N ASP A 266 -5.87 28.61 32.94
CA ASP A 266 -4.84 27.98 33.77
C ASP A 266 -4.93 26.44 33.68
N GLY A 267 -4.17 25.85 32.76
CA GLY A 267 -4.07 24.39 32.57
C GLY A 267 -5.24 23.77 31.79
N PRO A 268 -5.22 22.45 31.53
CA PRO A 268 -6.30 21.74 30.81
C PRO A 268 -7.53 21.52 31.70
N TRP A 269 -8.68 21.19 31.10
CA TRP A 269 -9.87 20.73 31.83
C TRP A 269 -9.56 19.48 32.68
N SER A 270 -10.01 19.47 33.93
CA SER A 270 -10.08 18.25 34.74
C SER A 270 -11.50 17.70 34.75
N ALA A 271 -11.63 16.44 34.32
CA ALA A 271 -12.84 15.67 34.53
C ALA A 271 -12.89 15.13 35.95
N LYS A 272 -14.04 15.28 36.60
CA LYS A 272 -14.38 14.56 37.83
C LYS A 272 -15.50 13.59 37.47
N ASN A 273 -15.30 12.29 37.75
CA ASN A 273 -16.20 11.17 37.40
C ASN A 273 -16.25 10.80 35.89
N THR A 274 -17.11 9.84 35.51
CA THR A 274 -17.22 9.22 34.18
C THR A 274 -17.98 10.09 33.17
N ALA A 275 -17.42 11.25 32.83
CA ALA A 275 -17.87 12.03 31.67
C ALA A 275 -17.28 11.43 30.39
N THR A 276 -18.09 11.29 29.33
CA THR A 276 -17.59 10.88 28.01
C THR A 276 -17.65 12.06 27.06
N ILE A 277 -16.54 12.38 26.41
CA ILE A 277 -16.42 13.41 25.38
C ILE A 277 -16.09 12.74 24.07
N ILE A 278 -16.89 13.04 23.06
CA ILE A 278 -16.74 12.51 21.72
C ILE A 278 -17.01 13.68 20.79
N ASP A 279 -16.11 13.85 19.82
CA ASP A 279 -16.35 14.69 18.67
C ASP A 279 -17.44 14.08 17.80
N ASP A 280 -18.56 14.79 17.67
CA ASP A 280 -19.74 14.35 16.93
C ASP A 280 -20.08 15.40 15.86
N PRO A 281 -19.42 15.34 14.68
CA PRO A 281 -19.61 16.33 13.61
C PRO A 281 -21.05 16.38 13.08
N ALA A 282 -21.90 15.40 13.41
CA ALA A 282 -23.31 15.40 13.08
C ALA A 282 -24.14 16.41 13.92
N ASP A 283 -23.64 16.83 15.09
CA ASP A 283 -24.36 17.67 16.05
C ASP A 283 -23.70 19.04 16.32
N ALA A 284 -22.79 19.47 15.44
CA ALA A 284 -22.09 20.75 15.55
C ALA A 284 -23.04 21.93 15.83
N VAL A 285 -22.58 22.86 16.67
CA VAL A 285 -23.29 24.10 16.99
C VAL A 285 -22.84 25.15 16.00
N THR A 286 -23.74 25.56 15.10
CA THR A 286 -23.54 26.68 14.18
C THR A 286 -24.31 27.88 14.68
N TYR A 287 -23.70 29.06 14.63
CA TYR A 287 -24.34 30.34 14.93
C TYR A 287 -23.87 31.40 13.94
N THR A 288 -24.74 32.34 13.61
CA THR A 288 -24.46 33.37 12.59
C THR A 288 -24.24 34.70 13.28
N LEU A 289 -23.17 35.41 12.92
CA LEU A 289 -22.95 36.78 13.34
C LEU A 289 -23.90 37.73 12.60
N ASN A 290 -24.18 38.90 13.18
CA ASN A 290 -25.03 39.92 12.58
C ASN A 290 -24.53 40.41 11.21
N ASP A 291 -23.26 40.18 10.87
CA ASP A 291 -22.68 40.45 9.56
C ASP A 291 -22.86 39.31 8.54
N GLY A 292 -23.58 38.25 8.91
CA GLY A 292 -23.84 37.06 8.10
C GLY A 292 -22.76 35.99 8.19
N THR A 293 -21.71 36.20 9.00
CA THR A 293 -20.63 35.21 9.18
C THR A 293 -21.14 34.03 10.00
N VAL A 294 -21.21 32.84 9.41
CA VAL A 294 -21.47 31.60 10.16
C VAL A 294 -20.20 31.19 10.90
N ARG A 295 -20.31 31.02 12.23
CA ARG A 295 -19.29 30.52 13.14
C ARG A 295 -19.81 29.28 13.87
N GLY A 296 -18.89 28.47 14.38
CA GLY A 296 -19.23 27.19 15.00
C GLY A 296 -19.56 26.14 13.94
N GLY A 297 -18.84 25.04 13.98
CA GLY A 297 -18.84 24.01 12.94
C GLY A 297 -17.79 22.92 13.16
N GLY A 298 -16.97 23.04 14.22
CA GLY A 298 -16.08 21.99 14.67
C GLY A 298 -16.66 21.16 15.82
N SER A 299 -15.75 20.45 16.49
CA SER A 299 -16.01 19.41 17.50
C SER A 299 -16.60 19.98 18.79
N ALA A 300 -17.91 20.05 18.92
CA ALA A 300 -18.52 20.61 20.13
C ALA A 300 -18.44 19.65 21.34
N LEU A 301 -18.43 20.20 22.56
CA LEU A 301 -18.26 19.41 23.78
C LEU A 301 -19.54 18.65 24.12
N LYS A 302 -19.60 17.36 23.76
CA LYS A 302 -20.68 16.44 24.16
C LYS A 302 -20.50 16.06 25.63
N ILE A 303 -21.44 16.46 26.48
CA ILE A 303 -21.43 16.14 27.91
C ILE A 303 -22.58 15.18 28.24
N SER A 304 -22.24 13.96 28.67
CA SER A 304 -23.17 12.90 29.10
C SER A 304 -22.69 12.25 30.41
N GLY A 305 -23.61 11.66 31.19
CA GLY A 305 -23.27 11.00 32.46
C GLY A 305 -24.06 9.71 32.73
N THR A 306 -23.39 8.70 33.28
CA THR A 306 -23.97 7.41 33.67
C THR A 306 -23.94 7.22 35.20
N GLY A 307 -25.07 7.41 35.88
CA GLY A 307 -25.27 7.20 37.34
C GLY A 307 -24.93 8.46 38.17
N VAL A 308 -25.77 8.98 39.08
CA VAL A 308 -26.58 8.32 40.12
C VAL A 308 -27.89 9.09 40.33
N ASN A 309 -29.02 8.37 40.39
CA ASN A 309 -30.26 8.87 40.97
C ASN A 309 -30.12 8.92 42.50
N ALA A 310 -29.83 10.08 43.10
CA ALA A 310 -30.25 10.40 44.46
C ALA A 310 -29.85 11.83 44.81
N ALA A 311 -30.78 12.57 45.41
CA ALA A 311 -30.51 13.79 46.14
C ALA A 311 -29.52 13.48 47.28
N THR A 312 -28.21 13.61 47.04
CA THR A 312 -27.13 14.00 47.99
C THR A 312 -25.78 13.66 47.36
N THR A 313 -24.94 14.70 47.15
CA THR A 313 -23.46 14.64 47.04
C THR A 313 -22.83 13.69 46.00
N VAL A 314 -22.67 14.13 44.74
CA VAL A 314 -21.50 13.89 43.86
C VAL A 314 -21.48 15.02 42.80
N ALA A 315 -20.65 16.07 42.99
CA ALA A 315 -19.35 16.37 42.37
C ALA A 315 -19.41 16.75 40.88
N ALA A 316 -18.83 17.92 40.53
CA ALA A 316 -18.77 18.47 39.18
C ALA A 316 -18.32 17.45 38.12
N VAL A 317 -18.69 17.63 36.86
CA VAL A 317 -18.28 16.72 35.78
C VAL A 317 -17.03 17.24 35.07
N LEU A 318 -16.92 18.56 34.91
CA LEU A 318 -15.77 19.25 34.30
C LEU A 318 -15.45 20.53 35.07
N GLU A 319 -14.17 20.80 35.30
CA GLU A 319 -13.69 22.07 35.87
C GLU A 319 -12.44 22.57 35.11
N ARG A 320 -12.31 23.90 34.96
CA ARG A 320 -11.10 24.56 34.46
C ARG A 320 -10.96 25.95 35.05
N ARG A 321 -9.72 26.34 35.38
CA ARG A 321 -9.44 27.61 36.06
C ARG A 321 -8.96 28.68 35.08
N PHE A 322 -9.20 29.94 35.42
CA PHE A 322 -8.69 31.11 34.69
C PHE A 322 -8.13 32.13 35.68
N ALA A 323 -7.40 33.12 35.16
CA ALA A 323 -6.77 34.15 35.97
C ALA A 323 -7.78 34.84 36.91
N ARG A 324 -7.36 35.11 38.15
CA ARG A 324 -8.23 35.72 39.17
C ARG A 324 -8.78 37.07 38.66
N VAL A 325 -10.10 37.22 38.67
CA VAL A 325 -10.72 38.53 38.47
C VAL A 325 -10.52 39.38 39.73
N PRO A 326 -10.07 40.64 39.62
CA PRO A 326 -9.91 41.54 40.76
C PRO A 326 -11.19 41.67 41.60
N GLU A 327 -11.03 41.76 42.93
CA GLU A 327 -12.13 42.04 43.86
C GLU A 327 -12.75 43.41 43.50
N GLY A 328 -14.08 43.46 43.39
CA GLY A 328 -14.82 44.69 43.09
C GLY A 328 -15.20 44.92 41.63
N GLU A 329 -14.68 44.12 40.69
CA GLU A 329 -15.05 44.20 39.27
C GLU A 329 -16.23 43.29 38.94
N ASP A 330 -17.02 43.65 37.93
CA ASP A 330 -18.07 42.78 37.42
C ASP A 330 -17.48 41.66 36.55
N VAL A 331 -18.08 40.48 36.64
CA VAL A 331 -17.65 39.31 35.85
C VAL A 331 -18.72 38.98 34.84
N TYR A 332 -18.32 38.93 33.57
CA TYR A 332 -19.16 38.51 32.47
C TYR A 332 -18.71 37.14 31.96
N GLY A 333 -19.69 36.32 31.58
CA GLY A 333 -19.42 35.07 30.89
C GLY A 333 -20.47 34.79 29.82
N SER A 334 -20.06 34.09 28.76
CA SER A 334 -20.95 33.63 27.71
C SER A 334 -20.53 32.26 27.20
N PHE A 335 -21.49 31.55 26.61
CA PHE A 335 -21.26 30.33 25.86
C PHE A 335 -22.44 30.05 24.93
N VAL A 336 -22.17 29.32 23.84
CA VAL A 336 -23.19 28.80 22.94
C VAL A 336 -23.46 27.35 23.30
N PHE A 337 -24.73 26.96 23.32
CA PHE A 337 -25.10 25.59 23.66
C PHE A 337 -26.31 25.09 22.86
N LYS A 338 -26.40 23.76 22.74
CA LYS A 338 -27.51 23.02 22.15
C LYS A 338 -27.83 21.82 23.05
N ILE A 339 -29.10 21.50 23.21
CA ILE A 339 -29.56 20.35 24.01
C ILE A 339 -30.08 19.26 23.08
N LYS A 340 -29.59 18.03 23.24
CA LYS A 340 -29.99 16.87 22.44
C LYS A 340 -30.51 15.75 23.33
N ASP A 341 -31.58 15.10 22.86
CA ASP A 341 -32.12 13.89 23.46
C ASP A 341 -32.51 12.93 22.33
N PRO A 342 -31.81 11.78 22.20
CA PRO A 342 -32.11 10.80 21.16
C PRO A 342 -33.55 10.29 21.18
N SER A 343 -34.27 10.45 22.30
CA SER A 343 -35.67 10.05 22.44
C SER A 343 -36.69 11.10 21.99
N LEU A 344 -36.26 12.33 21.65
CA LEU A 344 -37.11 13.39 21.10
C LEU A 344 -36.59 13.88 19.74
N PRO A 345 -37.47 14.08 18.73
CA PRO A 345 -37.08 14.77 17.51
C PRO A 345 -36.61 16.20 17.78
N ASP A 346 -35.64 16.68 17.00
CA ASP A 346 -35.26 18.10 16.97
C ASP A 346 -36.51 18.97 16.71
N GLY A 347 -36.63 20.10 17.40
CA GLY A 347 -37.81 20.98 17.36
C GLY A 347 -38.84 20.71 18.46
N THR A 348 -38.67 19.68 19.29
CA THR A 348 -39.59 19.37 20.39
C THR A 348 -39.33 20.25 21.62
N PRO A 349 -40.34 20.93 22.20
CA PRO A 349 -40.19 21.65 23.47
C PRO A 349 -39.76 20.72 24.62
N LEU A 350 -38.77 21.14 25.39
CA LEU A 350 -38.23 20.35 26.50
C LEU A 350 -39.13 20.46 27.75
N VAL A 351 -39.38 19.34 28.46
CA VAL A 351 -40.28 19.26 29.63
C VAL A 351 -39.62 18.48 30.78
N GLY A 352 -39.55 19.04 31.99
CA GLY A 352 -38.93 18.38 33.16
C GLY A 352 -38.33 19.34 34.19
N ASN A 353 -37.52 18.86 35.14
CA ASN A 353 -36.83 19.67 36.16
C ASN A 353 -35.36 19.24 36.36
N THR A 354 -34.44 19.56 35.43
CA THR A 354 -32.99 19.49 35.71
C THR A 354 -32.13 20.25 34.69
N CYS A 355 -30.94 20.72 35.09
CA CYS A 355 -30.16 21.77 34.41
C CYS A 355 -28.64 21.53 34.41
N ALA A 356 -27.95 22.06 33.39
CA ALA A 356 -26.51 22.32 33.48
C ALA A 356 -26.29 23.55 34.34
N LEU A 357 -25.48 23.39 35.39
CA LEU A 357 -25.11 24.46 36.31
C LEU A 357 -23.69 24.91 36.02
N TRP A 358 -23.52 26.23 35.91
CA TRP A 358 -22.23 26.89 35.78
C TRP A 358 -22.01 27.83 36.95
N TYR A 359 -20.97 27.59 37.74
CA TYR A 359 -20.66 28.37 38.95
C TYR A 359 -19.21 28.85 38.97
N ALA A 360 -18.97 29.93 39.72
CA ALA A 360 -17.63 30.38 40.08
C ALA A 360 -17.24 29.79 41.44
N ALA A 361 -16.07 29.12 41.54
CA ALA A 361 -15.69 28.42 42.77
C ALA A 361 -14.70 29.19 43.66
N ASP A 362 -14.96 29.14 44.97
CA ASP A 362 -14.01 29.44 46.05
C ASP A 362 -12.90 28.38 46.13
N ALA A 363 -11.67 28.79 46.46
CA ALA A 363 -10.54 27.91 46.70
C ALA A 363 -10.68 27.05 47.98
N ALA A 364 -11.66 27.33 48.86
CA ALA A 364 -11.70 26.78 50.22
C ALA A 364 -12.93 25.93 50.64
N LYS A 365 -13.96 25.69 49.80
CA LYS A 365 -15.17 24.92 50.22
C LYS A 365 -15.77 23.98 49.16
N ASP A 366 -16.48 22.94 49.66
CA ASP A 366 -17.19 21.89 48.92
C ASP A 366 -18.25 22.42 47.91
N GLU A 367 -18.32 21.74 46.77
CA GLU A 367 -18.80 22.14 45.44
C GLU A 367 -20.31 22.46 45.23
N LEU A 368 -21.10 22.82 46.25
CA LEU A 368 -22.58 22.87 46.07
C LEU A 368 -23.36 24.06 46.63
N ARG A 369 -22.73 25.18 47.02
CA ARG A 369 -23.50 26.25 47.73
C ARG A 369 -23.42 27.68 47.20
N ASP A 370 -22.68 27.97 46.12
CA ASP A 370 -22.47 29.35 45.66
C ASP A 370 -22.85 29.60 44.18
N ILE A 371 -22.88 30.89 43.84
CA ILE A 371 -23.47 31.59 42.68
C ILE A 371 -23.40 30.85 41.33
N ALA A 372 -24.53 30.75 40.59
CA ALA A 372 -24.58 30.01 39.32
C ALA A 372 -25.49 30.62 38.23
N ALA A 373 -25.16 30.37 36.96
CA ALA A 373 -26.05 30.46 35.80
C ALA A 373 -26.45 29.05 35.34
N PHE A 374 -27.66 28.86 34.82
CA PHE A 374 -28.13 27.53 34.41
C PHE A 374 -28.97 27.55 33.13
N ALA A 375 -28.88 26.46 32.36
CA ALA A 375 -29.74 26.13 31.23
C ALA A 375 -30.06 24.63 31.25
N GLY A 376 -31.33 24.23 31.10
CA GLY A 376 -31.72 22.84 31.40
C GLY A 376 -32.95 22.27 30.70
N TYR A 377 -33.02 20.93 30.75
CA TYR A 377 -34.04 20.04 30.18
C TYR A 377 -35.47 20.24 30.72
N GLY A 378 -35.64 21.12 31.72
CA GLY A 378 -36.95 21.65 32.07
C GLY A 378 -37.49 22.72 31.12
N GLY A 379 -36.78 22.94 30.01
CA GLY A 379 -37.11 23.95 29.02
C GLY A 379 -36.85 25.36 29.52
N LYS A 380 -35.85 25.62 30.37
CA LYS A 380 -35.69 26.92 31.04
C LYS A 380 -34.22 27.33 31.23
N ALA A 381 -33.93 28.62 31.21
CA ALA A 381 -32.63 29.24 31.55
C ALA A 381 -32.76 30.26 32.70
N GLY A 382 -31.73 30.51 33.51
CA GLY A 382 -31.79 31.46 34.64
C GLY A 382 -30.52 31.57 35.48
N GLY A 383 -30.57 32.36 36.56
CA GLY A 383 -29.47 32.56 37.54
C GLY A 383 -29.81 32.05 38.95
N ARG A 384 -28.82 31.92 39.84
CA ARG A 384 -29.02 31.55 41.27
C ARG A 384 -27.97 32.21 42.15
N LEU A 385 -28.42 32.81 43.26
CA LEU A 385 -27.60 33.22 44.40
C LEU A 385 -28.02 32.40 45.63
N ALA A 386 -27.11 32.20 46.59
CA ALA A 386 -27.25 31.31 47.76
C ALA A 386 -28.70 31.07 48.27
N GLY A 387 -29.11 29.81 48.39
CA GLY A 387 -30.28 29.41 49.20
C GLY A 387 -31.66 29.24 48.51
N GLY A 388 -31.84 29.48 47.20
CA GLY A 388 -33.12 29.18 46.54
C GLY A 388 -33.06 29.08 45.01
N TRP A 389 -33.94 28.28 44.39
CA TRP A 389 -34.12 28.20 42.94
C TRP A 389 -35.19 29.19 42.49
N PRO A 390 -34.90 30.12 41.57
CA PRO A 390 -35.93 30.98 41.00
C PRO A 390 -36.79 30.22 39.98
N THR A 391 -38.03 30.68 39.83
CA THR A 391 -38.96 30.19 38.80
C THR A 391 -38.79 31.05 37.55
N VAL A 392 -38.23 30.49 36.47
CA VAL A 392 -38.12 31.16 35.17
C VAL A 392 -39.07 30.53 34.14
N THR A 393 -39.43 31.29 33.10
CA THR A 393 -40.59 31.06 32.19
C THR A 393 -40.27 30.90 30.70
N THR A 394 -39.01 30.95 30.25
CA THR A 394 -38.68 30.91 28.80
C THR A 394 -38.41 29.48 28.30
N PRO A 395 -39.25 28.89 27.42
CA PRO A 395 -39.13 27.51 26.91
C PRO A 395 -37.89 27.29 26.03
N LEU A 396 -37.18 26.18 26.22
CA LEU A 396 -36.11 25.69 25.32
C LEU A 396 -36.60 24.52 24.46
N VAL A 397 -35.95 24.30 23.32
CA VAL A 397 -36.32 23.33 22.27
C VAL A 397 -35.15 22.39 21.97
N ALA A 398 -35.45 21.09 21.85
CA ALA A 398 -34.46 20.07 21.48
C ALA A 398 -33.82 20.39 20.12
N GLY A 399 -32.49 20.31 20.03
CA GLY A 399 -31.75 20.54 18.80
C GLY A 399 -31.62 22.01 18.37
N GLN A 400 -32.13 22.97 19.14
CA GLN A 400 -31.93 24.40 18.88
C GLN A 400 -30.65 24.91 19.57
N SER A 401 -29.88 25.76 18.89
CA SER A 401 -28.72 26.47 19.46
C SER A 401 -29.15 27.75 20.18
N TYR A 402 -28.49 28.06 21.29
CA TYR A 402 -28.74 29.24 22.11
C TYR A 402 -27.43 29.88 22.57
N LEU A 403 -27.40 31.20 22.69
CA LEU A 403 -26.36 31.94 23.40
C LEU A 403 -26.86 32.30 24.79
N LEU A 404 -26.12 31.89 25.82
CA LEU A 404 -26.34 32.35 27.18
C LEU A 404 -25.27 33.37 27.55
N VAL A 405 -25.69 34.50 28.12
CA VAL A 405 -24.78 35.51 28.68
C VAL A 405 -25.17 35.76 30.13
N PHE A 406 -24.20 35.88 31.02
CA PHE A 406 -24.44 36.17 32.42
C PHE A 406 -23.45 37.20 32.97
N ARG A 407 -23.91 37.95 33.98
CA ARG A 407 -23.14 38.96 34.70
C ARG A 407 -23.30 38.78 36.20
N TYR A 408 -22.17 38.75 36.91
CA TYR A 408 -22.12 38.88 38.36
C TYR A 408 -21.69 40.29 38.72
N SER A 409 -22.45 40.94 39.60
CA SER A 409 -22.24 42.34 39.96
C SER A 409 -22.62 42.65 41.40
N GLY A 410 -22.16 43.79 41.90
CA GLY A 410 -22.41 44.22 43.27
C GLY A 410 -21.56 43.45 44.28
N TRP A 411 -20.24 43.50 44.12
CA TRP A 411 -19.31 42.89 45.06
C TRP A 411 -19.45 43.50 46.47
N ASN A 412 -19.58 42.64 47.47
CA ASN A 412 -19.75 43.01 48.87
C ASN A 412 -18.53 42.59 49.69
N ASP A 413 -17.62 43.55 49.95
CA ASP A 413 -16.38 43.32 50.70
C ASP A 413 -16.60 42.75 52.11
N GLY A 414 -17.74 43.07 52.74
CA GLY A 414 -18.03 42.65 54.12
C GLY A 414 -18.24 41.14 54.28
N ILE A 415 -18.65 40.48 53.19
CA ILE A 415 -18.93 39.03 53.15
C ILE A 415 -18.23 38.34 51.96
N GLN A 416 -17.40 39.09 51.22
CA GLN A 416 -16.63 38.66 50.06
C GLN A 416 -17.48 37.91 49.03
N ALA A 417 -18.61 38.49 48.59
CA ALA A 417 -19.47 37.87 47.60
C ALA A 417 -20.25 38.86 46.73
N TYR A 418 -20.72 38.43 45.54
CA TYR A 418 -21.60 39.24 44.68
C TYR A 418 -23.06 39.21 45.17
N ASP A 419 -23.70 40.37 45.13
CA ASP A 419 -25.09 40.57 45.55
C ASP A 419 -26.12 40.31 44.44
N ASN A 420 -25.69 40.33 43.17
CA ASN A 420 -26.58 40.18 42.01
C ASN A 420 -26.00 39.26 40.91
N CYS A 421 -26.87 38.40 40.35
CA CYS A 421 -26.63 37.63 39.13
C CYS A 421 -27.70 37.96 38.10
N ARG A 422 -27.28 38.42 36.92
CA ARG A 422 -28.16 38.62 35.76
C ARG A 422 -27.82 37.64 34.65
N VAL A 423 -28.85 37.10 34.01
CA VAL A 423 -28.72 36.15 32.90
C VAL A 423 -29.62 36.56 31.74
N TRP A 424 -29.07 36.54 30.54
CA TRP A 424 -29.74 36.80 29.27
C TRP A 424 -29.66 35.56 28.38
N LEU A 425 -30.77 35.26 27.69
CA LEU A 425 -30.85 34.21 26.69
C LEU A 425 -31.04 34.84 25.31
N ASN A 426 -30.12 34.56 24.39
CA ASN A 426 -30.02 35.16 23.06
C ASN A 426 -30.07 36.70 23.07
N PRO A 427 -29.22 37.38 23.86
CA PRO A 427 -29.19 38.84 23.89
C PRO A 427 -28.70 39.44 22.57
N THR A 428 -29.17 40.66 22.31
CA THR A 428 -28.71 41.58 21.26
C THR A 428 -27.72 42.61 21.84
N THR A 429 -27.16 43.49 21.01
CA THR A 429 -26.10 44.45 21.41
C THR A 429 -26.47 45.32 22.62
N ASP A 430 -27.75 45.64 22.76
CA ASP A 430 -28.22 46.69 23.67
C ASP A 430 -28.86 46.12 24.95
N ASP A 431 -28.92 44.78 25.08
CA ASP A 431 -29.68 44.12 26.14
C ASP A 431 -29.06 44.23 27.53
N GLU A 432 -27.78 44.61 27.64
CA GLU A 432 -27.15 44.84 28.95
C GLU A 432 -27.88 45.93 29.75
N ALA A 433 -28.37 46.96 29.05
CA ALA A 433 -29.10 48.08 29.64
C ALA A 433 -30.59 47.76 29.89
N SER A 434 -31.10 46.67 29.33
CA SER A 434 -32.51 46.26 29.42
C SER A 434 -32.78 45.44 30.69
N THR A 435 -33.78 45.83 31.48
CA THR A 435 -34.26 45.04 32.63
C THR A 435 -35.24 43.95 32.24
N ASP A 436 -35.83 44.02 31.04
CA ASP A 436 -37.02 43.24 30.67
C ASP A 436 -36.66 41.89 30.05
N ALA A 437 -35.46 41.76 29.49
CA ALA A 437 -34.96 40.54 28.85
C ALA A 437 -34.08 39.67 29.77
N ALA A 438 -33.74 40.18 30.96
CA ALA A 438 -32.81 39.54 31.88
C ALA A 438 -33.54 38.91 33.08
N ILE A 439 -33.13 37.70 33.46
CA ILE A 439 -33.50 37.17 34.78
C ILE A 439 -32.49 37.71 35.80
N THR A 440 -32.95 38.58 36.68
CA THR A 440 -32.17 39.11 37.79
C THR A 440 -32.47 38.32 39.06
N VAL A 441 -31.42 37.84 39.72
CA VAL A 441 -31.52 37.15 41.00
C VAL A 441 -30.68 37.90 42.01
N GLU A 442 -31.34 38.41 43.03
CA GLU A 442 -30.71 39.11 44.15
C GLU A 442 -30.55 38.16 45.34
N ARG A 443 -29.50 38.40 46.13
CA ARG A 443 -29.21 37.60 47.33
C ARG A 443 -30.34 37.76 48.36
N ALA A 444 -30.90 36.64 48.83
CA ALA A 444 -31.84 36.64 49.95
C ALA A 444 -31.11 37.04 51.25
N GLY A 445 -31.67 37.98 52.00
CA GLY A 445 -31.00 38.72 53.08
C GLY A 445 -30.17 37.91 54.09
N ASN A 446 -29.09 38.55 54.56
CA ASN A 446 -28.19 38.24 55.68
C ASN A 446 -28.35 36.87 56.35
N SER A 447 -27.70 35.85 55.78
CA SER A 447 -27.25 34.70 56.56
C SER A 447 -25.71 34.71 56.58
N ALA A 448 -25.17 35.11 57.73
CA ALA A 448 -23.74 35.08 58.03
C ALA A 448 -23.26 33.62 58.03
N GLY A 449 -22.37 33.25 57.10
CA GLY A 449 -21.81 31.89 57.03
C GLY A 449 -21.31 31.43 55.66
N TYR A 450 -21.67 32.14 54.59
CA TYR A 450 -21.20 31.87 53.23
C TYR A 450 -19.91 32.66 52.99
N GLY A 451 -18.81 31.97 52.69
CA GLY A 451 -17.46 32.54 52.64
C GLY A 451 -17.05 32.93 51.21
N ASN A 452 -16.06 33.80 51.13
CA ASN A 452 -15.27 34.25 49.98
C ASN A 452 -15.58 33.64 48.59
N THR A 453 -16.18 34.39 47.67
CA THR A 453 -16.41 33.98 46.27
C THR A 453 -15.34 34.58 45.34
N ASP A 454 -14.13 34.04 45.39
CA ASP A 454 -13.09 34.36 44.42
C ASP A 454 -13.42 33.72 43.07
N VAL A 455 -13.72 34.51 42.03
CA VAL A 455 -14.06 33.95 40.69
C VAL A 455 -12.77 33.59 39.95
N ARG A 456 -12.43 32.29 39.93
CA ARG A 456 -11.17 31.79 39.33
C ARG A 456 -11.33 30.54 38.48
N GLY A 457 -12.55 30.17 38.13
CA GLY A 457 -12.78 28.95 37.37
C GLY A 457 -14.24 28.74 37.01
N LEU A 458 -14.41 27.82 36.09
CA LEU A 458 -15.65 27.47 35.46
C LEU A 458 -15.92 25.99 35.64
N TYR A 459 -17.16 25.66 35.98
CA TYR A 459 -17.57 24.32 36.36
C TYR A 459 -18.81 23.92 35.60
N VAL A 460 -18.84 22.72 35.04
CA VAL A 460 -20.01 22.19 34.33
C VAL A 460 -20.57 20.98 35.07
N ASN A 461 -21.87 21.03 35.37
CA ASN A 461 -22.58 19.95 36.05
C ASN A 461 -23.65 19.33 35.11
N THR A 462 -23.87 18.01 35.23
CA THR A 462 -24.82 17.22 34.42
C THR A 462 -26.02 16.69 35.22
N LEU A 463 -26.32 17.29 36.37
CA LEU A 463 -27.46 16.90 37.21
C LEU A 463 -28.73 16.71 36.35
N GLY A 464 -29.19 15.46 36.25
CA GLY A 464 -30.41 15.06 35.55
C GLY A 464 -30.33 14.77 34.06
N LEU A 465 -29.13 14.69 33.45
CA LEU A 465 -28.95 14.15 32.08
C LEU A 465 -29.04 12.61 31.99
N THR A 466 -29.47 11.95 33.07
CA THR A 466 -29.53 10.49 33.21
C THR A 466 -30.71 9.80 32.50
N LEU A 467 -31.58 10.55 31.82
CA LEU A 467 -32.70 9.98 31.05
C LEU A 467 -32.27 9.76 29.60
N ASN A 468 -32.33 8.50 29.14
CA ASN A 468 -32.29 8.08 27.73
C ASN A 468 -31.10 8.54 26.87
N GLY A 469 -29.95 8.86 27.48
CA GLY A 469 -28.76 9.25 26.72
C GLY A 469 -28.81 10.68 26.18
N ALA A 470 -29.59 11.57 26.82
CA ALA A 470 -29.56 13.00 26.55
C ALA A 470 -28.18 13.61 26.86
N TYR A 471 -27.78 14.62 26.10
CA TYR A 471 -26.50 15.31 26.25
C TYR A 471 -26.63 16.79 25.91
N HIS A 472 -25.70 17.56 26.48
CA HIS A 472 -25.48 18.94 26.09
C HIS A 472 -24.32 19.01 25.12
N VAL A 473 -24.41 19.95 24.20
CA VAL A 473 -23.35 20.32 23.27
C VAL A 473 -23.02 21.78 23.54
N VAL A 474 -21.78 22.09 23.92
CA VAL A 474 -21.35 23.45 24.32
C VAL A 474 -20.16 23.87 23.47
N ASP A 475 -20.13 25.15 23.07
CA ASP A 475 -19.07 25.77 22.29
C ASP A 475 -18.89 27.28 22.60
N ASP A 476 -17.79 27.86 22.14
CA ASP A 476 -17.43 29.30 22.24
C ASP A 476 -17.61 29.91 23.64
N ILE A 477 -16.90 29.36 24.63
CA ILE A 477 -16.90 29.85 26.01
C ILE A 477 -16.03 31.08 26.11
N ARG A 478 -16.58 32.17 26.65
CA ARG A 478 -15.85 33.41 26.90
C ARG A 478 -16.06 33.94 28.30
N VAL A 479 -14.99 34.45 28.90
CA VAL A 479 -15.00 35.13 30.19
C VAL A 479 -14.26 36.45 30.09
N GLY A 480 -14.87 37.49 30.63
CA GLY A 480 -14.31 38.84 30.59
C GLY A 480 -14.88 39.75 31.68
N THR A 481 -14.40 40.98 31.68
CA THR A 481 -14.79 42.04 32.64
C THR A 481 -15.79 43.03 32.05
N ASP A 482 -16.16 42.87 30.79
CA ASP A 482 -17.13 43.72 30.11
C ASP A 482 -18.01 42.92 29.15
N TRP A 483 -19.17 43.48 28.82
CA TRP A 483 -20.16 42.88 27.93
C TRP A 483 -19.62 42.60 26.53
N ALA A 484 -18.90 43.56 25.93
CA ALA A 484 -18.38 43.44 24.57
C ALA A 484 -17.39 42.27 24.42
N SER A 485 -16.58 42.01 25.44
CA SER A 485 -15.59 40.95 25.46
C SER A 485 -16.18 39.53 25.43
N VAL A 486 -17.43 39.37 25.91
CA VAL A 486 -18.09 38.05 25.97
C VAL A 486 -19.17 37.87 24.91
N VAL A 487 -19.81 38.94 24.43
CA VAL A 487 -20.85 38.84 23.39
C VAL A 487 -20.23 38.82 21.98
N GLY A 488 -19.06 39.42 21.79
CA GLY A 488 -18.37 39.49 20.50
C GLY A 488 -18.90 40.58 19.57
N GLU A 489 -18.01 41.13 18.74
CA GLU A 489 -18.32 42.19 17.78
C GLU A 489 -17.99 41.72 16.33
N PRO A 490 -18.97 41.75 15.39
CA PRO A 490 -20.37 42.08 15.62
C PRO A 490 -21.11 40.95 16.37
N THR A 491 -22.16 41.33 17.09
CA THR A 491 -23.02 40.44 17.88
C THR A 491 -23.58 39.28 17.05
N PRO A 492 -23.80 38.10 17.65
CA PRO A 492 -24.52 37.01 17.00
C PRO A 492 -26.02 37.32 16.76
N SER A 493 -26.55 37.00 15.58
CA SER A 493 -27.99 36.87 15.30
C SER A 493 -28.33 35.38 15.24
N PHE A 494 -29.21 34.94 16.13
CA PHE A 494 -29.73 33.58 16.12
C PHE A 494 -31.11 33.57 15.45
N ASP A 495 -31.17 33.13 14.20
CA ASP A 495 -32.43 32.76 13.54
C ASP A 495 -32.58 31.22 13.57
N PRO A 496 -33.41 30.67 14.46
CA PRO A 496 -33.54 29.23 14.65
C PRO A 496 -34.52 28.63 13.64
N GLY A 497 -34.21 28.74 12.35
CA GLY A 497 -35.00 28.09 11.31
C GLY A 497 -35.20 26.59 11.59
N THR A 498 -36.24 25.99 10.99
CA THR A 498 -36.48 24.55 11.18
C THR A 498 -35.41 23.73 10.44
N PRO A 499 -34.74 22.75 11.08
CA PRO A 499 -33.74 21.92 10.43
C PRO A 499 -34.31 21.19 9.21
N PRO A 500 -33.47 20.87 8.20
CA PRO A 500 -33.90 20.07 7.06
C PRO A 500 -34.36 18.69 7.52
N GLN A 501 -35.26 18.07 6.77
CA GLN A 501 -35.76 16.71 7.03
C GLN A 501 -35.68 15.90 5.73
N LEU A 502 -34.71 15.00 5.63
CA LEU A 502 -34.63 14.03 4.54
C LEU A 502 -35.70 12.93 4.69
N SER A 503 -36.40 12.63 3.60
CA SER A 503 -37.25 11.45 3.46
C SER A 503 -36.44 10.22 3.03
N ALA A 504 -37.11 9.10 2.75
CA ALA A 504 -36.46 7.89 2.23
C ALA A 504 -35.63 8.17 0.95
N LEU A 505 -34.46 7.54 0.86
CA LEU A 505 -33.59 7.65 -0.30
C LEU A 505 -34.17 6.91 -1.51
N PRO A 506 -33.85 7.36 -2.74
CA PRO A 506 -34.24 6.64 -3.94
C PRO A 506 -33.63 5.22 -3.96
N THR A 507 -34.43 4.24 -4.37
CA THR A 507 -34.01 2.84 -4.48
C THR A 507 -33.45 2.56 -5.87
N GLY A 508 -32.30 1.89 -5.94
CA GLY A 508 -31.63 1.58 -7.20
C GLY A 508 -30.12 1.42 -7.01
N GLU A 509 -29.45 0.96 -8.07
CA GLU A 509 -28.00 0.97 -8.19
C GLU A 509 -27.63 2.18 -9.05
N PHE A 510 -26.79 3.06 -8.53
CA PHE A 510 -26.43 4.32 -9.19
C PHE A 510 -24.94 4.36 -9.50
N VAL A 511 -24.54 5.18 -10.46
CA VAL A 511 -23.13 5.44 -10.80
C VAL A 511 -22.78 6.91 -10.61
N ALA A 512 -21.48 7.19 -10.50
CA ALA A 512 -20.98 8.55 -10.58
C ALA A 512 -21.53 9.28 -11.83
N GLY A 513 -21.98 10.52 -11.66
CA GLY A 513 -22.59 11.32 -12.71
C GLY A 513 -24.11 11.14 -12.86
N ASP A 514 -24.71 10.11 -12.23
CA ASP A 514 -26.17 9.99 -12.20
C ASP A 514 -26.80 11.17 -11.47
N THR A 515 -27.97 11.59 -11.97
CA THR A 515 -28.78 12.61 -11.32
C THR A 515 -29.87 11.95 -10.49
N ILE A 516 -29.84 12.16 -9.18
CA ILE A 516 -30.84 11.64 -8.23
C ILE A 516 -31.64 12.77 -7.60
N THR A 517 -32.89 12.47 -7.20
CA THR A 517 -33.73 13.41 -6.46
C THR A 517 -33.93 12.93 -5.03
N LEU A 518 -33.56 13.79 -4.08
CA LEU A 518 -33.77 13.64 -2.65
C LEU A 518 -35.07 14.37 -2.27
N ALA A 519 -35.97 13.69 -1.58
CA ALA A 519 -37.22 14.28 -1.09
C ALA A 519 -37.11 14.61 0.40
N GLY A 520 -37.86 15.61 0.86
CA GLY A 520 -37.83 16.05 2.25
C GLY A 520 -38.62 17.33 2.51
N ASN A 521 -38.28 18.04 3.58
CA ASN A 521 -38.85 19.34 3.95
C ASN A 521 -37.76 20.26 4.52
N ASN A 522 -38.03 21.57 4.56
CA ASN A 522 -37.16 22.62 5.10
C ASN A 522 -35.78 22.69 4.42
N PHE A 523 -35.74 22.51 3.11
CA PHE A 523 -34.50 22.64 2.32
C PHE A 523 -34.23 24.08 1.86
N THR A 524 -35.09 25.03 2.21
CA THR A 524 -34.83 26.46 1.96
C THR A 524 -33.49 26.88 2.57
N GLY A 525 -32.66 27.55 1.75
CA GLY A 525 -31.32 27.96 2.16
C GLY A 525 -30.26 26.85 2.10
N LEU A 526 -30.51 25.75 1.38
CA LEU A 526 -29.55 24.66 1.16
C LEU A 526 -28.12 25.17 0.92
N THR A 527 -27.18 24.66 1.71
CA THR A 527 -25.76 25.04 1.65
C THR A 527 -24.93 23.97 0.95
N ARG A 528 -25.17 22.68 1.24
CA ARG A 528 -24.51 21.54 0.61
C ARG A 528 -25.25 20.23 0.81
N VAL A 529 -24.92 19.25 -0.01
CA VAL A 529 -25.35 17.84 0.13
C VAL A 529 -24.11 16.95 0.08
N LEU A 530 -24.03 15.98 0.99
CA LEU A 530 -22.97 14.97 0.99
C LEU A 530 -23.56 13.59 0.67
N ILE A 531 -22.88 12.82 -0.17
CA ILE A 531 -23.16 11.41 -0.43
C ILE A 531 -21.89 10.62 -0.11
N GLY A 532 -21.95 9.72 0.88
CA GLY A 532 -20.76 8.98 1.30
C GLY A 532 -19.65 9.87 1.87
N GLY A 533 -20.00 11.06 2.37
CA GLY A 533 -19.05 12.07 2.84
C GLY A 533 -18.45 12.97 1.75
N VAL A 534 -18.78 12.76 0.47
CA VAL A 534 -18.32 13.59 -0.65
C VAL A 534 -19.41 14.56 -1.07
N GLU A 535 -19.05 15.83 -1.30
CA GLU A 535 -19.99 16.87 -1.70
C GLU A 535 -20.55 16.63 -3.10
N ALA A 536 -21.88 16.57 -3.19
CA ALA A 536 -22.63 16.34 -4.41
C ALA A 536 -23.03 17.66 -5.06
N LEU A 537 -22.91 17.74 -6.39
CA LEU A 537 -23.32 18.92 -7.15
C LEU A 537 -24.85 19.03 -7.13
N VAL A 538 -25.37 20.10 -6.53
CA VAL A 538 -26.80 20.41 -6.55
C VAL A 538 -27.17 21.09 -7.87
N THR A 539 -28.06 20.48 -8.63
CA THR A 539 -28.53 21.01 -9.93
C THR A 539 -29.88 21.72 -9.82
N ALA A 540 -30.68 21.37 -8.81
CA ALA A 540 -31.90 22.09 -8.46
C ALA A 540 -32.26 21.86 -6.99
N SER A 541 -32.89 22.85 -6.35
CA SER A 541 -33.44 22.70 -5.01
C SER A 541 -34.75 23.48 -4.87
N THR A 542 -35.73 22.86 -4.23
CA THR A 542 -36.93 23.49 -3.69
C THR A 542 -36.93 23.27 -2.17
N ASP A 543 -37.94 23.78 -1.46
CA ASP A 543 -38.07 23.52 -0.03
C ASP A 543 -38.33 22.04 0.33
N THR A 544 -38.78 21.23 -0.65
CA THR A 544 -39.15 19.82 -0.43
C THR A 544 -38.39 18.81 -1.30
N THR A 545 -37.60 19.27 -2.27
CA THR A 545 -36.81 18.41 -3.15
C THR A 545 -35.43 18.98 -3.42
N ILE A 546 -34.44 18.11 -3.54
CA ILE A 546 -33.08 18.47 -3.98
C ILE A 546 -32.69 17.50 -5.08
N THR A 547 -32.29 18.02 -6.22
CA THR A 547 -31.70 17.24 -7.31
C THR A 547 -30.20 17.40 -7.26
N VAL A 548 -29.49 16.28 -7.17
CA VAL A 548 -28.02 16.24 -7.07
C VAL A 548 -27.43 15.29 -8.08
N VAL A 549 -26.20 15.58 -8.52
CA VAL A 549 -25.38 14.68 -9.31
C VAL A 549 -24.45 13.91 -8.37
N ILE A 550 -24.41 12.59 -8.51
CA ILE A 550 -23.54 11.73 -7.71
C ILE A 550 -22.07 12.04 -8.03
N PRO A 551 -21.23 12.37 -7.03
CA PRO A 551 -19.84 12.74 -7.26
C PRO A 551 -18.99 11.55 -7.74
N GLU A 552 -17.97 11.81 -8.57
CA GLU A 552 -17.08 10.79 -9.14
C GLU A 552 -16.31 9.95 -8.12
N ASN A 553 -16.11 10.48 -6.91
CA ASN A 553 -15.36 9.83 -5.83
C ASN A 553 -16.23 9.29 -4.70
N ALA A 554 -17.57 9.28 -4.84
CA ALA A 554 -18.45 8.76 -3.81
C ALA A 554 -18.56 7.23 -3.89
N ALA A 555 -18.06 6.52 -2.88
CA ALA A 555 -18.12 5.05 -2.78
C ALA A 555 -19.48 4.52 -2.25
N GLY A 556 -20.52 5.37 -2.22
CA GLY A 556 -21.79 5.11 -1.51
C GLY A 556 -21.74 5.51 -0.03
N GLY A 557 -22.84 5.29 0.69
CA GLY A 557 -22.94 5.56 2.13
C GLY A 557 -24.05 6.56 2.51
N ALA A 558 -23.92 7.14 3.70
CA ALA A 558 -24.93 8.06 4.25
C ALA A 558 -25.10 9.30 3.37
N VAL A 559 -26.34 9.76 3.24
CA VAL A 559 -26.68 11.01 2.53
C VAL A 559 -27.04 12.07 3.56
N ALA A 560 -26.37 13.22 3.50
CA ALA A 560 -26.57 14.32 4.42
C ALA A 560 -26.90 15.62 3.68
N VAL A 561 -27.84 16.40 4.22
CA VAL A 561 -28.32 17.67 3.68
C VAL A 561 -28.14 18.76 4.73
N PHE A 562 -27.53 19.88 4.33
CA PHE A 562 -27.18 20.98 5.24
C PHE A 562 -27.86 22.28 4.85
N THR A 563 -28.47 22.96 5.82
CA THR A 563 -28.98 24.34 5.69
C THR A 563 -28.45 25.17 6.87
N PRO A 564 -28.59 26.52 6.87
CA PRO A 564 -28.23 27.35 8.01
C PRO A 564 -29.00 26.97 9.29
N SER A 565 -30.17 26.35 9.11
CA SER A 565 -31.06 25.87 10.17
C SER A 565 -30.66 24.51 10.76
N GLY A 566 -29.69 23.79 10.15
CA GLY A 566 -29.19 22.51 10.67
C GLY A 566 -28.84 21.48 9.60
N CYS A 567 -28.71 20.22 10.02
CA CYS A 567 -28.36 19.09 9.17
C CYS A 567 -29.41 17.97 9.30
N SER A 568 -29.61 17.23 8.22
CA SER A 568 -30.38 15.98 8.21
C SER A 568 -29.52 14.89 7.58
N ILE A 569 -29.52 13.69 8.17
CA ILE A 569 -28.86 12.51 7.62
C ILE A 569 -29.94 11.45 7.38
N ALA A 570 -29.96 10.87 6.20
CA ALA A 570 -30.89 9.80 5.88
C ALA A 570 -30.64 8.56 6.77
N ALA A 571 -31.71 7.87 7.17
CA ALA A 571 -31.62 6.63 7.94
C ALA A 571 -31.02 5.47 7.11
N ASP A 572 -31.22 5.52 5.80
CA ASP A 572 -30.68 4.56 4.83
C ASP A 572 -29.43 5.11 4.14
N SER A 573 -28.67 4.23 3.48
CA SER A 573 -27.47 4.61 2.71
C SER A 573 -27.69 4.36 1.22
N LEU A 574 -26.98 5.14 0.39
CA LEU A 574 -27.02 5.01 -1.07
C LEU A 574 -25.91 4.04 -1.52
N THR A 575 -26.24 3.11 -2.41
CA THR A 575 -25.25 2.21 -3.04
C THR A 575 -24.80 2.81 -4.37
N ILE A 576 -23.50 3.04 -4.53
CA ILE A 576 -22.92 3.54 -5.78
C ILE A 576 -22.03 2.45 -6.37
N ALA A 577 -22.34 2.02 -7.59
CA ALA A 577 -21.51 1.08 -8.34
C ALA A 577 -20.19 1.75 -8.75
N THR A 578 -19.10 1.00 -8.62
CA THR A 578 -17.74 1.43 -8.96
C THR A 578 -17.19 0.57 -10.08
N GLN A 579 -16.22 1.10 -10.85
CA GLN A 579 -15.54 0.29 -11.86
C GLN A 579 -14.80 -0.88 -11.19
N PRO A 580 -14.77 -2.06 -11.83
CA PRO A 580 -14.07 -3.22 -11.30
C PRO A 580 -12.56 -3.00 -11.31
N SER A 581 -11.84 -3.62 -10.38
CA SER A 581 -10.37 -3.60 -10.32
C SER A 581 -9.80 -5.00 -10.12
N PHE A 582 -8.80 -5.40 -10.91
CA PHE A 582 -8.13 -6.70 -10.76
C PHE A 582 -7.30 -6.75 -9.48
N VAL A 583 -7.62 -7.70 -8.59
CA VAL A 583 -6.84 -8.00 -7.38
C VAL A 583 -5.60 -8.79 -7.76
N THR A 584 -5.76 -9.77 -8.63
CA THR A 584 -4.65 -10.50 -9.24
C THR A 584 -4.85 -10.61 -10.75
N ASN A 585 -3.82 -10.23 -11.49
CA ASN A 585 -3.77 -10.46 -12.93
C ASN A 585 -3.30 -11.90 -13.20
N PRO A 586 -3.78 -12.54 -14.28
CA PRO A 586 -3.22 -13.81 -14.72
C PRO A 586 -1.75 -13.63 -15.14
N ALA A 587 -0.96 -14.71 -15.04
CA ALA A 587 0.46 -14.69 -15.38
C ALA A 587 0.67 -14.20 -16.83
N ALA A 588 1.71 -13.40 -17.06
CA ALA A 588 1.99 -12.82 -18.38
C ALA A 588 2.18 -13.90 -19.49
N THR A 589 2.60 -15.10 -19.09
CA THR A 589 2.73 -16.27 -19.95
C THR A 589 2.13 -17.48 -19.27
N GLN A 590 1.37 -18.28 -20.01
CA GLN A 590 0.84 -19.57 -19.55
C GLN A 590 1.33 -20.66 -20.50
N VAL A 591 1.91 -21.73 -19.95
CA VAL A 591 2.23 -22.92 -20.74
C VAL A 591 1.01 -23.81 -20.83
N ALA A 592 0.74 -24.33 -22.02
CA ALA A 592 -0.28 -25.33 -22.29
C ALA A 592 0.32 -26.49 -23.07
N VAL A 593 -0.19 -27.70 -22.83
CA VAL A 593 0.27 -28.91 -23.51
C VAL A 593 -0.74 -29.28 -24.59
N GLU A 594 -0.26 -29.64 -25.78
CA GLU A 594 -1.14 -30.08 -26.87
C GLU A 594 -2.09 -31.19 -26.43
N GLY A 595 -3.35 -31.08 -26.85
CA GLY A 595 -4.43 -32.02 -26.52
C GLY A 595 -4.91 -31.97 -25.06
N ARG A 596 -4.47 -31.01 -24.24
CA ARG A 596 -4.86 -30.91 -22.82
C ARG A 596 -5.49 -29.57 -22.48
N PRO A 597 -6.47 -29.55 -21.55
CA PRO A 597 -7.07 -28.30 -21.11
C PRO A 597 -6.05 -27.42 -20.36
N VAL A 598 -6.25 -26.11 -20.42
CA VAL A 598 -5.50 -25.13 -19.63
C VAL A 598 -6.47 -24.10 -19.04
N ASP A 599 -6.34 -23.85 -17.75
CA ASP A 599 -7.19 -22.91 -17.02
C ASP A 599 -6.49 -21.55 -16.89
N LEU A 600 -7.22 -20.49 -17.22
CA LEU A 600 -6.83 -19.10 -16.99
C LEU A 600 -7.74 -18.52 -15.91
N THR A 601 -7.17 -17.92 -14.87
CA THR A 601 -7.93 -17.37 -13.75
C THR A 601 -7.67 -15.88 -13.60
N ALA A 602 -8.72 -15.11 -13.32
CA ALA A 602 -8.60 -13.72 -12.92
C ALA A 602 -9.46 -13.44 -11.68
N ASP A 603 -8.94 -12.60 -10.77
CA ASP A 603 -9.62 -12.21 -9.54
C ASP A 603 -9.88 -10.71 -9.54
N VAL A 604 -11.13 -10.31 -9.30
CA VAL A 604 -11.59 -8.94 -9.46
C VAL A 604 -12.42 -8.48 -8.27
N TRP A 605 -12.09 -7.29 -7.79
CA TRP A 605 -12.87 -6.59 -6.79
C TRP A 605 -13.83 -5.60 -7.46
N ALA A 606 -15.09 -5.61 -7.04
CA ALA A 606 -16.10 -4.67 -7.50
C ALA A 606 -17.23 -4.50 -6.46
N HIS A 607 -17.87 -3.33 -6.44
CA HIS A 607 -19.14 -3.13 -5.76
C HIS A 607 -20.27 -3.17 -6.78
N GLY A 608 -21.24 -4.06 -6.57
CA GLY A 608 -22.38 -4.25 -7.47
C GLY A 608 -22.34 -5.57 -8.24
N ALA A 609 -23.31 -5.75 -9.15
CA ALA A 609 -23.32 -6.93 -10.02
C ALA A 609 -22.16 -6.84 -11.04
N ILE A 610 -21.32 -7.87 -11.06
CA ILE A 610 -20.16 -7.97 -11.96
C ILE A 610 -20.42 -9.00 -13.06
N SER A 611 -19.98 -8.68 -14.27
CA SER A 611 -19.86 -9.65 -15.37
C SER A 611 -18.41 -9.77 -15.85
N TYR A 612 -18.06 -10.94 -16.37
CA TYR A 612 -16.76 -11.20 -17.01
C TYR A 612 -16.96 -11.61 -18.45
N GLU A 613 -16.00 -11.27 -19.29
CA GLU A 613 -15.86 -11.74 -20.66
C GLU A 613 -14.39 -12.06 -20.90
N TRP A 614 -14.09 -13.28 -21.34
CA TRP A 614 -12.74 -13.56 -21.85
C TRP A 614 -12.66 -13.21 -23.31
N GLN A 615 -11.55 -12.57 -23.68
CA GLN A 615 -11.22 -12.22 -25.05
C GLN A 615 -9.91 -12.88 -25.47
N TYR A 616 -9.77 -13.14 -26.76
CA TYR A 616 -8.56 -13.69 -27.35
C TYR A 616 -8.13 -12.90 -28.60
N ARG A 617 -6.85 -13.01 -28.95
CA ARG A 617 -6.30 -12.58 -30.24
C ARG A 617 -5.11 -13.43 -30.66
N ALA A 618 -4.89 -13.60 -31.95
CA ALA A 618 -3.84 -14.49 -32.46
C ALA A 618 -2.42 -13.90 -32.34
N ASN A 619 -2.29 -12.57 -32.26
CA ASN A 619 -1.03 -11.84 -32.12
C ASN A 619 -1.29 -10.37 -31.74
N ASP A 620 -0.23 -9.59 -31.50
CA ASP A 620 -0.31 -8.20 -31.05
C ASP A 620 -1.05 -7.24 -32.01
N THR A 621 -1.18 -7.61 -33.29
CA THR A 621 -1.83 -6.78 -34.32
C THR A 621 -3.27 -7.19 -34.61
N ALA A 622 -3.70 -8.36 -34.15
CA ALA A 622 -5.07 -8.85 -34.32
C ALA A 622 -6.03 -8.12 -33.36
N ALA A 623 -7.28 -7.96 -33.79
CA ALA A 623 -8.34 -7.45 -32.93
C ALA A 623 -8.68 -8.46 -31.83
N TRP A 624 -9.14 -7.95 -30.68
CA TRP A 624 -9.67 -8.79 -29.61
C TRP A 624 -11.06 -9.32 -29.99
N GLU A 625 -11.25 -10.63 -29.81
CA GLU A 625 -12.51 -11.33 -30.04
C GLU A 625 -12.98 -12.02 -28.77
N THR A 626 -14.30 -12.06 -28.52
CA THR A 626 -14.87 -12.76 -27.37
C THR A 626 -14.66 -14.27 -27.49
N VAL A 627 -14.16 -14.91 -26.43
CA VAL A 627 -14.12 -16.37 -26.31
C VAL A 627 -15.58 -16.86 -26.17
N PRO A 628 -16.08 -17.72 -27.09
CA PRO A 628 -17.47 -18.16 -27.06
C PRO A 628 -17.85 -18.82 -25.73
N GLY A 629 -18.95 -18.38 -25.12
CA GLY A 629 -19.47 -18.94 -23.86
C GLY A 629 -18.70 -18.55 -22.60
N SER A 630 -17.71 -17.65 -22.69
CA SER A 630 -16.93 -17.18 -21.53
C SER A 630 -17.63 -16.13 -20.67
N ILE A 631 -18.78 -15.61 -21.13
CA ILE A 631 -19.51 -14.57 -20.42
C ILE A 631 -20.17 -15.16 -19.17
N SER A 632 -19.88 -14.58 -18.01
CA SER A 632 -20.49 -14.98 -16.73
C SER A 632 -20.90 -13.76 -15.89
N VAL A 633 -21.81 -13.95 -14.93
CA VAL A 633 -22.33 -12.89 -14.06
C VAL A 633 -22.35 -13.37 -12.60
N GLY A 634 -21.93 -12.51 -11.66
CA GLY A 634 -22.13 -12.68 -10.22
C GLY A 634 -21.03 -13.38 -9.43
N ALA A 635 -19.84 -13.62 -10.00
CA ALA A 635 -18.69 -14.20 -9.29
C ALA A 635 -17.61 -13.13 -8.98
N TYR A 636 -16.83 -13.27 -7.91
CA TYR A 636 -15.65 -12.38 -7.67
C TYR A 636 -14.38 -12.89 -8.38
N THR A 637 -14.40 -14.17 -8.75
CA THR A 637 -13.36 -14.83 -9.52
C THR A 637 -13.96 -15.38 -10.80
N ASN A 638 -13.19 -15.36 -11.88
CA ASN A 638 -13.60 -16.01 -13.12
C ASN A 638 -12.46 -16.88 -13.68
N GLU A 639 -12.83 -18.07 -14.10
CA GLU A 639 -11.93 -19.07 -14.67
C GLU A 639 -12.38 -19.40 -16.10
N LEU A 640 -11.43 -19.40 -17.02
CA LEU A 640 -11.60 -19.89 -18.38
C LEU A 640 -10.80 -21.18 -18.56
N SER A 641 -11.51 -22.28 -18.74
CA SER A 641 -10.91 -23.54 -19.18
C SER A 641 -10.87 -23.62 -20.70
N LEU A 642 -9.68 -23.51 -21.27
CA LEU A 642 -9.44 -23.73 -22.70
C LEU A 642 -9.26 -25.24 -22.94
N LEU A 643 -10.30 -25.92 -23.41
CA LEU A 643 -10.33 -27.37 -23.58
C LEU A 643 -9.33 -27.92 -24.63
N MET A 644 -8.96 -27.12 -25.64
CA MET A 644 -8.02 -27.53 -26.70
C MET A 644 -7.14 -26.33 -27.12
N PRO A 645 -5.90 -26.22 -26.61
CA PRO A 645 -4.98 -25.15 -26.93
C PRO A 645 -4.29 -25.32 -28.29
N ASP A 646 -4.49 -26.45 -28.97
CA ASP A 646 -3.84 -26.77 -30.24
C ASP A 646 -3.99 -25.64 -31.27
N GLY A 647 -2.87 -25.31 -31.93
CA GLY A 647 -2.79 -24.22 -32.91
C GLY A 647 -2.84 -22.80 -32.33
N LYS A 648 -2.89 -22.64 -31.00
CA LYS A 648 -2.97 -21.33 -30.32
C LYS A 648 -1.64 -20.89 -29.71
N ASN A 649 -0.52 -21.44 -30.17
CA ASN A 649 0.80 -21.01 -29.72
C ASN A 649 1.01 -19.52 -30.05
N GLY A 650 1.38 -18.72 -29.06
CA GLY A 650 1.54 -17.27 -29.17
C GLY A 650 0.23 -16.47 -29.11
N TRP A 651 -0.93 -17.12 -29.01
CA TRP A 651 -2.20 -16.42 -28.85
C TRP A 651 -2.27 -15.75 -27.49
N GLN A 652 -2.99 -14.65 -27.43
CA GLN A 652 -3.16 -13.86 -26.22
C GLN A 652 -4.60 -13.93 -25.74
N PHE A 653 -4.77 -14.01 -24.42
CA PHE A 653 -6.06 -14.04 -23.75
C PHE A 653 -6.12 -12.97 -22.68
N ARG A 654 -7.26 -12.31 -22.51
CA ARG A 654 -7.48 -11.36 -21.41
C ARG A 654 -8.89 -11.49 -20.87
N CYS A 655 -9.06 -11.20 -19.59
CA CYS A 655 -10.36 -11.08 -18.96
C CYS A 655 -10.79 -9.62 -18.98
N VAL A 656 -12.05 -9.34 -19.33
CA VAL A 656 -12.69 -8.03 -19.23
C VAL A 656 -13.76 -8.14 -18.17
N ALA A 657 -13.62 -7.37 -17.09
CA ALA A 657 -14.61 -7.29 -16.03
C ALA A 657 -15.46 -6.03 -16.21
N SER A 658 -16.77 -6.15 -16.01
CA SER A 658 -17.71 -5.04 -16.19
C SER A 658 -18.70 -4.93 -15.03
N THR A 659 -19.01 -3.69 -14.65
CA THR A 659 -20.14 -3.32 -13.78
C THR A 659 -20.99 -2.26 -14.49
N ALA A 660 -22.09 -1.82 -13.87
CA ALA A 660 -22.86 -0.67 -14.37
C ALA A 660 -22.01 0.61 -14.52
N ALA A 661 -20.91 0.73 -13.75
CA ALA A 661 -20.00 1.88 -13.80
C ALA A 661 -18.95 1.82 -14.92
N GLY A 662 -18.86 0.70 -15.66
CA GLY A 662 -17.95 0.52 -16.78
C GLY A 662 -17.15 -0.78 -16.73
N SER A 663 -16.20 -0.91 -17.67
CA SER A 663 -15.41 -2.11 -17.88
C SER A 663 -13.91 -1.84 -17.72
N VAL A 664 -13.18 -2.82 -17.18
CA VAL A 664 -11.72 -2.79 -17.06
C VAL A 664 -11.13 -4.05 -17.69
N GLU A 665 -10.04 -3.86 -18.44
CA GLU A 665 -9.33 -4.93 -19.14
C GLU A 665 -8.18 -5.46 -18.29
N GLY A 666 -8.10 -6.78 -18.15
CA GLY A 666 -6.99 -7.46 -17.48
C GLY A 666 -5.74 -7.52 -18.36
N THR A 667 -4.59 -7.80 -17.73
CA THR A 667 -3.33 -7.97 -18.46
C THR A 667 -3.39 -9.18 -19.40
N PRO A 668 -2.99 -9.06 -20.68
CA PRO A 668 -2.94 -10.19 -21.60
C PRO A 668 -2.00 -11.31 -21.15
N VAL A 669 -2.49 -12.54 -21.22
CA VAL A 669 -1.74 -13.80 -21.05
C VAL A 669 -1.32 -14.31 -22.41
N ILE A 670 -0.03 -14.59 -22.62
CA ILE A 670 0.47 -15.24 -23.83
C ILE A 670 0.50 -16.76 -23.61
N LEU A 671 -0.18 -17.50 -24.49
CA LEU A 671 -0.17 -18.96 -24.45
C LEU A 671 1.07 -19.51 -25.16
N THR A 672 1.86 -20.32 -24.45
CA THR A 672 2.95 -21.12 -25.04
C THR A 672 2.50 -22.57 -25.10
N VAL A 673 2.21 -23.06 -26.31
CA VAL A 673 1.74 -24.43 -26.51
C VAL A 673 2.92 -25.34 -26.83
N ILE A 674 3.08 -26.40 -26.05
CA ILE A 674 4.19 -27.37 -26.17
C ILE A 674 3.67 -28.76 -26.56
N GLU A 675 4.49 -29.51 -27.29
CA GLU A 675 4.15 -30.86 -27.76
C GLU A 675 3.96 -31.83 -26.58
N ASN A 676 2.94 -32.69 -26.66
CA ASN A 676 2.71 -33.74 -25.67
C ASN A 676 3.58 -34.97 -26.00
N LEU A 677 4.83 -34.97 -25.52
CA LEU A 677 5.86 -35.96 -25.90
C LEU A 677 6.09 -37.09 -24.90
N LEU A 678 5.43 -37.04 -23.75
CA LEU A 678 5.62 -37.96 -22.63
C LEU A 678 4.26 -38.47 -22.15
N ASP A 679 4.19 -39.76 -21.87
CA ASP A 679 3.00 -40.44 -21.36
C ASP A 679 3.08 -40.61 -19.83
N ALA A 680 4.25 -41.04 -19.32
CA ALA A 680 4.50 -41.21 -17.89
C ALA A 680 6.02 -41.19 -17.59
N PRO A 681 6.66 -40.00 -17.52
CA PRO A 681 8.07 -39.91 -17.18
C PRO A 681 8.30 -40.42 -15.76
N ALA A 682 9.26 -41.33 -15.56
CA ALA A 682 9.40 -42.08 -14.31
C ALA A 682 10.82 -42.09 -13.71
N GLY A 683 11.81 -41.69 -14.50
CA GLY A 683 13.20 -41.57 -14.06
C GLY A 683 13.87 -40.39 -14.72
N LEU A 684 14.72 -39.70 -13.95
CA LEU A 684 15.48 -38.54 -14.39
C LEU A 684 16.93 -38.67 -13.95
N VAL A 685 17.85 -38.24 -14.83
CA VAL A 685 19.24 -37.99 -14.46
C VAL A 685 19.83 -36.91 -15.36
N THR A 686 20.67 -36.05 -14.81
CA THR A 686 21.42 -35.04 -15.55
C THR A 686 22.77 -35.62 -15.98
N GLY A 687 23.23 -35.24 -17.17
CA GLY A 687 24.52 -35.71 -17.68
C GLY A 687 25.70 -35.25 -16.83
N SER A 688 26.88 -35.82 -17.10
CA SER A 688 28.14 -35.40 -16.50
C SER A 688 29.17 -35.03 -17.57
N GLY A 689 30.15 -34.20 -17.21
CA GLY A 689 31.18 -33.73 -18.14
C GLY A 689 30.57 -33.01 -19.35
N ASP A 690 30.94 -33.45 -20.57
CA ASP A 690 30.45 -32.90 -21.84
C ASP A 690 28.95 -33.05 -22.09
N TYR A 691 28.26 -33.83 -21.25
CA TYR A 691 26.81 -34.05 -21.32
C TYR A 691 26.03 -33.34 -20.20
N SER A 692 26.70 -32.55 -19.36
CA SER A 692 26.10 -31.89 -18.19
C SER A 692 24.92 -30.97 -18.50
N GLN A 693 24.79 -30.53 -19.74
CA GLN A 693 23.66 -29.74 -20.21
C GLN A 693 22.38 -30.56 -20.51
N PHE A 694 22.46 -31.89 -20.60
CA PHE A 694 21.32 -32.73 -20.98
C PHE A 694 20.63 -33.38 -19.78
N VAL A 695 19.31 -33.52 -19.88
CA VAL A 695 18.49 -34.31 -18.95
C VAL A 695 18.01 -35.56 -19.68
N TYR A 696 18.23 -36.72 -19.09
CA TYR A 696 17.77 -38.00 -19.61
C TYR A 696 16.51 -38.43 -18.85
N VAL A 697 15.52 -38.88 -19.62
CA VAL A 697 14.18 -39.19 -19.12
C VAL A 697 13.81 -40.60 -19.53
N SER A 698 13.41 -41.45 -18.58
CA SER A 698 12.74 -42.70 -18.90
C SER A 698 11.23 -42.49 -18.87
N ASP A 699 10.53 -43.03 -19.85
CA ASP A 699 9.08 -43.04 -19.88
C ASP A 699 8.58 -44.48 -19.70
N ARG A 700 7.90 -44.72 -18.58
CA ARG A 700 7.45 -46.07 -18.23
C ARG A 700 6.29 -46.54 -19.11
N ALA A 701 5.43 -45.63 -19.56
CA ALA A 701 4.28 -45.99 -20.39
C ALA A 701 4.71 -46.17 -21.85
N ALA A 702 5.59 -45.29 -22.35
CA ALA A 702 6.11 -45.38 -23.70
C ALA A 702 7.20 -46.47 -23.87
N HIS A 703 7.83 -46.94 -22.79
CA HIS A 703 8.94 -47.91 -22.86
C HIS A 703 10.18 -47.38 -23.58
N THR A 704 10.48 -46.11 -23.36
CA THR A 704 11.56 -45.38 -24.01
C THR A 704 12.46 -44.68 -22.99
N VAL A 705 13.65 -44.34 -23.46
CA VAL A 705 14.54 -43.37 -22.81
C VAL A 705 14.81 -42.27 -23.83
N SER A 706 14.65 -41.03 -23.41
CA SER A 706 14.76 -39.83 -24.23
C SER A 706 15.73 -38.84 -23.60
N VAL A 707 16.16 -37.85 -24.39
CA VAL A 707 17.06 -36.79 -23.95
C VAL A 707 16.41 -35.42 -24.21
N LEU A 708 16.45 -34.57 -23.19
CA LEU A 708 16.04 -33.17 -23.22
C LEU A 708 17.28 -32.28 -23.19
N SER A 709 17.35 -31.37 -24.16
CA SER A 709 18.41 -30.36 -24.28
C SER A 709 17.98 -29.04 -23.62
N PRO A 710 18.93 -28.16 -23.24
CA PRO A 710 18.59 -26.86 -22.62
C PRO A 710 17.72 -25.95 -23.50
N ASN A 711 17.81 -26.10 -24.83
CA ASN A 711 17.01 -25.34 -25.79
C ASN A 711 15.60 -25.93 -26.03
N GLY A 712 15.21 -26.96 -25.27
CA GLY A 712 13.93 -27.63 -25.40
C GLY A 712 13.86 -28.68 -26.51
N SER A 713 14.97 -29.03 -27.15
CA SER A 713 15.00 -30.16 -28.09
C SER A 713 14.85 -31.47 -27.34
N PHE A 714 13.87 -32.29 -27.72
CA PHE A 714 13.55 -33.58 -27.10
C PHE A 714 13.70 -34.69 -28.13
N ALA A 715 14.56 -35.67 -27.87
CA ALA A 715 14.88 -36.74 -28.81
C ALA A 715 14.81 -38.12 -28.16
N LEU A 716 14.29 -39.10 -28.90
CA LEU A 716 14.37 -40.51 -28.51
C LEU A 716 15.83 -40.96 -28.51
N LEU A 717 16.34 -41.40 -27.35
CA LEU A 717 17.67 -41.99 -27.25
C LEU A 717 17.60 -43.49 -27.53
N ALA A 718 16.69 -44.22 -26.88
CA ALA A 718 16.52 -45.66 -27.09
C ALA A 718 15.12 -46.16 -26.69
N GLY A 719 14.76 -47.35 -27.18
CA GLY A 719 13.45 -47.95 -26.92
C GLY A 719 12.42 -47.58 -27.99
N LYS A 720 11.20 -48.10 -27.89
CA LYS A 720 10.17 -47.84 -28.89
C LYS A 720 8.78 -47.74 -28.27
N THR A 721 8.13 -46.61 -28.51
CA THR A 721 6.76 -46.31 -28.04
C THR A 721 5.79 -47.43 -28.38
N GLY A 722 5.15 -47.98 -27.35
CA GLY A 722 4.15 -49.04 -27.47
C GLY A 722 4.71 -50.46 -27.65
N TYR A 723 6.03 -50.65 -27.63
CA TYR A 723 6.65 -51.98 -27.76
C TYR A 723 7.51 -52.31 -26.54
N SER A 724 6.97 -53.14 -25.64
CA SER A 724 7.72 -53.67 -24.50
C SER A 724 8.64 -54.82 -24.89
N GLY A 725 9.65 -55.09 -24.07
CA GLY A 725 10.53 -56.24 -24.21
C GLY A 725 11.88 -56.05 -23.53
N ASN A 726 12.83 -56.93 -23.85
CA ASN A 726 14.21 -56.90 -23.34
C ASN A 726 15.27 -57.04 -24.46
N SER A 727 14.89 -56.80 -25.72
CA SER A 727 15.83 -56.89 -26.84
C SER A 727 16.90 -55.82 -26.73
N ASP A 728 18.16 -56.24 -26.82
CA ASP A 728 19.31 -55.36 -27.01
C ASP A 728 19.35 -54.86 -28.47
N GLY A 729 20.01 -53.72 -28.70
CA GLY A 729 20.06 -53.08 -30.02
C GLY A 729 20.35 -51.59 -29.92
N ASN A 730 20.37 -50.89 -31.05
CA ASN A 730 20.63 -49.45 -31.10
C ASN A 730 19.33 -48.66 -31.24
N GLY A 731 19.19 -47.56 -30.50
CA GLY A 731 18.07 -46.63 -30.62
C GLY A 731 16.70 -47.32 -30.49
N ASP A 732 15.86 -47.15 -31.51
CA ASP A 732 14.53 -47.75 -31.59
C ASP A 732 14.52 -49.26 -31.91
N GLY A 733 15.69 -49.88 -32.09
CA GLY A 733 15.86 -51.32 -32.15
C GLY A 733 15.85 -52.00 -30.78
N ALA A 734 16.20 -51.26 -29.72
CA ALA A 734 16.16 -51.76 -28.34
C ALA A 734 14.73 -51.80 -27.78
N ARG A 735 14.48 -52.65 -26.79
CA ARG A 735 13.19 -52.74 -26.09
C ARG A 735 13.39 -52.67 -24.59
N PHE A 736 12.58 -51.86 -23.92
CA PHE A 736 12.44 -51.79 -22.47
C PHE A 736 11.04 -52.26 -22.08
N THR A 737 10.82 -52.57 -20.81
CA THR A 737 9.51 -52.84 -20.22
C THR A 737 9.33 -51.94 -19.00
N ARG A 738 8.64 -50.81 -19.19
CA ARG A 738 8.37 -49.81 -18.14
C ARG A 738 9.65 -49.31 -17.43
N PRO A 739 10.66 -48.78 -18.15
CA PRO A 739 11.89 -48.31 -17.54
C PRO A 739 11.61 -47.23 -16.48
N ARG A 740 12.36 -47.25 -15.36
CA ARG A 740 12.27 -46.25 -14.29
C ARG A 740 13.64 -45.63 -14.01
N GLY A 741 14.26 -45.95 -12.87
CA GLY A 741 15.51 -45.33 -12.42
C GLY A 741 16.61 -45.25 -13.48
N LEU A 742 17.28 -44.10 -13.50
CA LEU A 742 18.40 -43.80 -14.38
C LEU A 742 19.61 -43.37 -13.54
N ALA A 743 20.81 -43.82 -13.91
CA ALA A 743 22.06 -43.36 -13.30
C ALA A 743 23.20 -43.45 -14.31
N PHE A 744 24.22 -42.60 -14.15
CA PHE A 744 25.44 -42.74 -14.93
C PHE A 744 26.38 -43.78 -14.30
N SER A 745 27.04 -44.56 -15.14
CA SER A 745 28.22 -45.34 -14.76
C SER A 745 29.46 -44.43 -14.66
N SER A 746 30.54 -44.93 -14.03
CA SER A 746 31.85 -44.26 -14.04
C SER A 746 32.46 -44.11 -15.44
N THR A 747 32.00 -44.90 -16.41
CA THR A 747 32.37 -44.83 -17.84
C THR A 747 31.42 -43.96 -18.67
N ASN A 748 30.54 -43.20 -18.02
CA ASN A 748 29.59 -42.28 -18.64
C ASN A 748 28.55 -42.95 -19.57
N SER A 749 28.24 -44.22 -19.31
CA SER A 749 27.09 -44.92 -19.90
C SER A 749 25.87 -44.76 -19.01
N LEU A 750 24.67 -44.74 -19.61
CA LEU A 750 23.43 -44.60 -18.85
C LEU A 750 22.93 -45.98 -18.41
N ILE A 751 22.86 -46.22 -17.11
CA ILE A 751 22.27 -47.40 -16.50
C ILE A 751 20.77 -47.15 -16.32
N VAL A 752 19.96 -48.12 -16.74
CA VAL A 752 18.50 -48.08 -16.70
C VAL A 752 17.99 -49.26 -15.89
N ALA A 753 17.16 -48.98 -14.90
CA ALA A 753 16.36 -49.99 -14.21
C ALA A 753 15.15 -50.35 -15.06
N ASP A 754 15.18 -51.51 -15.71
CA ASP A 754 14.08 -51.99 -16.55
C ASP A 754 13.01 -52.65 -15.66
N TYR A 755 12.23 -51.79 -15.00
CA TYR A 755 11.39 -52.17 -13.86
C TYR A 755 10.40 -53.30 -14.19
N GLY A 756 9.77 -53.31 -15.36
CA GLY A 756 8.71 -54.27 -15.67
C GLY A 756 9.19 -55.70 -15.98
N ASN A 757 10.47 -55.90 -16.29
CA ASN A 757 11.05 -57.19 -16.65
C ASN A 757 12.26 -57.58 -15.78
N GLY A 758 12.82 -56.68 -14.97
CA GLY A 758 13.86 -56.96 -13.98
C GLY A 758 15.32 -56.60 -14.33
N PRO A 759 15.85 -56.72 -15.56
CA PRO A 759 17.26 -56.48 -15.82
C PRO A 759 17.67 -55.01 -15.64
N LEU A 760 18.95 -54.81 -15.35
CA LEU A 760 19.61 -53.53 -15.58
C LEU A 760 20.07 -53.47 -17.04
N ARG A 761 19.87 -52.32 -17.68
CA ARG A 761 20.30 -52.07 -19.06
C ARG A 761 21.33 -50.95 -19.05
N SER A 762 22.27 -50.99 -19.98
CA SER A 762 23.24 -49.94 -20.20
C SER A 762 23.05 -49.34 -21.58
N ILE A 763 23.13 -48.02 -21.69
CA ILE A 763 23.05 -47.29 -22.95
C ILE A 763 24.37 -46.54 -23.16
N ALA A 764 25.08 -46.89 -24.23
CA ALA A 764 26.20 -46.10 -24.73
C ALA A 764 25.64 -44.87 -25.45
N LEU A 765 25.94 -43.67 -24.96
CA LEU A 765 25.33 -42.43 -25.46
C LEU A 765 25.72 -42.12 -26.91
N ASP A 766 26.97 -42.34 -27.28
CA ASP A 766 27.53 -42.06 -28.62
C ASP A 766 26.87 -42.88 -29.74
N THR A 767 26.53 -44.15 -29.47
CA THR A 767 25.93 -45.05 -30.46
C THR A 767 24.46 -45.35 -30.21
N ALA A 768 23.88 -44.85 -29.12
CA ALA A 768 22.59 -45.27 -28.57
C ALA A 768 22.46 -46.80 -28.43
N ALA A 769 23.57 -47.50 -28.20
CA ALA A 769 23.56 -48.96 -28.12
C ALA A 769 23.12 -49.40 -26.72
N VAL A 770 22.07 -50.22 -26.67
CA VAL A 770 21.54 -50.80 -25.44
C VAL A 770 22.04 -52.23 -25.27
N GLN A 771 22.59 -52.52 -24.10
CA GLN A 771 23.01 -53.87 -23.70
C GLN A 771 22.46 -54.23 -22.32
N THR A 772 22.06 -55.48 -22.16
CA THR A 772 21.68 -56.02 -20.85
C THR A 772 22.92 -56.24 -19.99
N LEU A 773 22.93 -55.67 -18.77
CA LEU A 773 24.01 -55.87 -17.81
C LEU A 773 23.85 -57.24 -17.14
N ASN A 774 24.73 -58.17 -17.49
CA ASN A 774 24.74 -59.51 -16.91
C ASN A 774 25.41 -59.46 -15.53
N ALA A 775 24.61 -59.31 -14.49
CA ALA A 775 25.09 -59.50 -13.13
C ALA A 775 25.36 -60.98 -12.83
N THR A 776 26.46 -61.26 -12.12
CA THR A 776 26.84 -62.59 -11.65
C THR A 776 26.63 -62.72 -10.15
N GLY A 777 26.59 -63.95 -9.63
CA GLY A 777 26.40 -64.24 -8.20
C GLY A 777 25.00 -64.76 -7.85
N PRO A 778 24.82 -65.26 -6.61
CA PRO A 778 23.56 -65.89 -6.17
C PRO A 778 22.39 -64.90 -6.09
N ASP A 779 22.67 -63.60 -5.95
CA ASP A 779 21.64 -62.56 -5.75
C ASP A 779 21.38 -61.72 -7.01
N ALA A 780 21.82 -62.19 -8.19
CA ALA A 780 21.77 -61.46 -9.46
C ALA A 780 20.35 -61.17 -9.98
N TRP A 781 19.33 -61.87 -9.49
CA TRP A 781 17.95 -61.64 -9.92
C TRP A 781 17.35 -60.41 -9.23
N LEU A 782 16.74 -59.53 -10.02
CA LEU A 782 16.03 -58.34 -9.56
C LEU A 782 14.52 -58.48 -9.84
N ALA A 783 13.70 -57.98 -8.94
CA ALA A 783 12.25 -57.92 -9.03
C ALA A 783 11.79 -56.46 -8.99
N SER A 784 11.33 -55.96 -10.13
CA SER A 784 10.81 -54.59 -10.23
C SER A 784 11.78 -53.51 -9.72
N PRO A 785 13.04 -53.45 -10.21
CA PRO A 785 13.99 -52.46 -9.74
C PRO A 785 13.51 -51.05 -10.09
N ALA A 786 13.29 -50.19 -9.09
CA ALA A 786 12.71 -48.86 -9.31
C ALA A 786 13.75 -47.76 -9.44
N ALA A 787 14.86 -47.85 -8.71
CA ALA A 787 15.91 -46.85 -8.68
C ALA A 787 17.30 -47.48 -8.80
N VAL A 788 18.21 -46.72 -9.42
CA VAL A 788 19.64 -46.98 -9.48
C VAL A 788 20.36 -45.70 -9.07
N ALA A 789 21.46 -45.82 -8.33
CA ALA A 789 22.33 -44.71 -7.99
C ALA A 789 23.78 -45.20 -7.99
N THR A 790 24.69 -44.39 -8.52
CA THR A 790 26.12 -44.73 -8.59
C THR A 790 26.90 -43.75 -7.74
N ASP A 791 27.86 -44.25 -6.95
CA ASP A 791 28.77 -43.39 -6.19
C ASP A 791 29.97 -42.93 -7.04
N ALA A 792 30.78 -42.02 -6.49
CA ALA A 792 31.98 -41.51 -7.18
C ALA A 792 33.06 -42.58 -7.42
N ALA A 793 33.02 -43.72 -6.72
CA ALA A 793 33.90 -44.86 -6.91
C ALA A 793 33.42 -45.82 -8.02
N GLY A 794 32.21 -45.60 -8.54
CA GLY A 794 31.59 -46.42 -9.59
C GLY A 794 30.80 -47.62 -9.06
N MET A 795 30.52 -47.69 -7.76
CA MET A 795 29.62 -48.71 -7.20
C MET A 795 28.18 -48.33 -7.47
N THR A 796 27.39 -49.26 -8.01
CA THR A 796 25.98 -49.03 -8.32
C THR A 796 25.09 -49.70 -7.27
N TYR A 797 24.20 -48.92 -6.67
CA TYR A 797 23.18 -49.36 -5.73
C TYR A 797 21.82 -49.39 -6.41
N ILE A 798 21.02 -50.40 -6.10
CA ILE A 798 19.75 -50.68 -6.76
C ILE A 798 18.67 -50.88 -5.70
N ALA A 799 17.56 -50.17 -5.86
CA ALA A 799 16.36 -50.44 -5.08
C ALA A 799 15.60 -51.59 -5.76
N ASP A 800 15.80 -52.81 -5.25
CA ASP A 800 15.15 -54.02 -5.71
C ASP A 800 13.74 -54.12 -5.08
N THR A 801 12.86 -53.23 -5.52
CA THR A 801 11.60 -52.87 -4.86
C THR A 801 10.70 -54.07 -4.59
N GLY A 802 10.55 -54.98 -5.56
CA GLY A 802 9.71 -56.17 -5.42
C GLY A 802 10.24 -57.15 -4.37
N ASN A 803 11.56 -57.16 -4.16
CA ASN A 803 12.22 -58.01 -3.17
C ASN A 803 12.43 -57.32 -1.81
N GLN A 804 12.06 -56.04 -1.66
CA GLN A 804 12.23 -55.30 -0.40
C GLN A 804 13.70 -55.12 0.02
N LEU A 805 14.61 -55.04 -0.96
CA LEU A 805 16.06 -55.01 -0.75
C LEU A 805 16.69 -53.78 -1.41
N ILE A 806 17.81 -53.36 -0.84
CA ILE A 806 18.82 -52.58 -1.55
C ILE A 806 19.94 -53.54 -1.94
N LYS A 807 20.24 -53.62 -3.23
CA LYS A 807 21.34 -54.43 -3.77
C LYS A 807 22.47 -53.56 -4.27
N ARG A 808 23.64 -54.16 -4.42
CA ARG A 808 24.87 -53.51 -4.90
C ARG A 808 25.47 -54.33 -6.02
N LEU A 809 25.81 -53.65 -7.12
CA LEU A 809 26.61 -54.18 -8.21
C LEU A 809 28.03 -53.60 -8.07
N ASN A 810 29.01 -54.48 -7.90
CA ASN A 810 30.41 -54.07 -7.81
C ASN A 810 31.05 -53.92 -9.21
N ALA A 811 32.27 -53.37 -9.25
CA ALA A 811 33.02 -53.14 -10.49
C ALA A 811 33.33 -54.43 -11.27
N ASP A 812 33.34 -55.59 -10.61
CA ASP A 812 33.57 -56.91 -11.22
C ASP A 812 32.27 -57.52 -11.81
N GLY A 813 31.13 -56.83 -11.70
CA GLY A 813 29.84 -57.30 -12.20
C GLY A 813 29.17 -58.35 -11.32
N VAL A 814 29.53 -58.43 -10.03
CA VAL A 814 28.88 -59.29 -9.04
C VAL A 814 27.79 -58.50 -8.31
N MET A 815 26.58 -59.06 -8.26
CA MET A 815 25.45 -58.51 -7.51
C MET A 815 25.35 -59.19 -6.15
N GLU A 816 25.16 -58.39 -5.11
CA GLU A 816 24.97 -58.86 -3.74
C GLU A 816 23.87 -58.08 -3.02
N ILE A 817 23.26 -58.70 -2.01
CA ILE A 817 22.38 -58.01 -1.08
C ILE A 817 23.21 -57.04 -0.24
N PHE A 818 22.85 -55.76 -0.31
CA PHE A 818 23.56 -54.71 0.40
C PHE A 818 22.86 -54.35 1.72
N ALA A 819 21.54 -54.19 1.70
CA ALA A 819 20.72 -53.96 2.88
C ALA A 819 19.29 -54.49 2.69
N GLY A 820 18.63 -54.82 3.80
CA GLY A 820 17.31 -55.40 3.86
C GLY A 820 17.32 -56.91 4.10
N SER A 821 16.26 -57.41 4.73
CA SER A 821 16.05 -58.83 5.08
C SER A 821 15.17 -59.60 4.07
N ALA A 822 14.84 -58.99 2.94
CA ALA A 822 13.87 -59.47 1.94
C ALA A 822 12.43 -59.64 2.47
N ILE A 823 12.14 -59.10 3.65
CA ILE A 823 10.82 -59.11 4.28
C ILE A 823 10.31 -57.67 4.35
N SER A 824 9.09 -57.45 3.87
CA SER A 824 8.41 -56.18 4.00
C SER A 824 8.21 -55.82 5.48
N GLY A 825 8.58 -54.61 5.90
CA GLY A 825 8.39 -54.16 7.27
C GLY A 825 9.08 -52.84 7.56
N THR A 826 9.18 -52.49 8.85
CA THR A 826 9.60 -51.17 9.32
C THR A 826 10.87 -51.17 10.17
N ASP A 827 11.43 -52.35 10.45
CA ASP A 827 12.52 -52.51 11.42
C ASP A 827 13.79 -51.77 10.95
N ASN A 828 14.39 -51.03 11.88
CA ASN A 828 15.74 -50.47 11.79
C ASN A 828 16.78 -51.48 12.31
N GLY A 829 18.08 -51.23 12.09
CA GLY A 829 19.15 -52.08 12.64
C GLY A 829 20.31 -52.28 11.68
N ALA A 830 21.06 -53.37 11.84
CA ALA A 830 22.16 -53.71 10.95
C ALA A 830 21.67 -53.90 9.50
N LEU A 831 22.55 -53.71 8.51
CA LEU A 831 22.21 -53.70 7.09
C LEU A 831 21.24 -54.82 6.66
N LEU A 832 21.53 -56.08 7.01
CA LEU A 832 20.75 -57.25 6.58
C LEU A 832 19.55 -57.58 7.50
N ASP A 833 19.45 -56.95 8.67
CA ASP A 833 18.34 -57.14 9.60
C ASP A 833 17.20 -56.13 9.37
N ALA A 834 17.53 -54.97 8.79
CA ALA A 834 16.58 -53.94 8.49
C ALA A 834 15.46 -54.44 7.54
N LYS A 835 14.27 -53.84 7.66
CA LYS A 835 13.14 -54.10 6.77
C LYS A 835 12.74 -52.82 6.05
N PHE A 836 12.53 -52.95 4.75
CA PHE A 836 11.98 -51.91 3.89
C PHE A 836 10.59 -52.34 3.41
N LYS A 837 9.82 -51.42 2.84
CA LYS A 837 8.55 -51.68 2.18
C LYS A 837 8.45 -50.84 0.91
N ASN A 838 8.57 -51.52 -0.22
CA ASN A 838 8.62 -51.00 -1.57
C ASN A 838 9.62 -49.83 -1.73
N PRO A 839 10.92 -50.01 -1.41
CA PRO A 839 11.89 -48.93 -1.57
C PRO A 839 11.98 -48.52 -3.05
N ALA A 840 11.86 -47.23 -3.37
CA ALA A 840 11.74 -46.77 -4.76
C ALA A 840 12.66 -45.62 -5.17
N GLY A 841 13.41 -45.02 -4.25
CA GLY A 841 14.38 -43.95 -4.53
C GLY A 841 15.67 -44.14 -3.76
N LEU A 842 16.78 -43.72 -4.38
CA LEU A 842 18.13 -43.79 -3.83
C LEU A 842 18.89 -42.51 -4.10
N ALA A 843 19.61 -42.01 -3.09
CA ALA A 843 20.61 -40.96 -3.26
C ALA A 843 21.85 -41.30 -2.43
N VAL A 844 23.03 -41.20 -3.02
CA VAL A 844 24.31 -41.45 -2.35
C VAL A 844 24.99 -40.11 -2.06
N SER A 845 25.49 -39.92 -0.84
CA SER A 845 26.23 -38.70 -0.50
C SER A 845 27.49 -38.57 -1.33
N THR A 846 27.93 -37.34 -1.62
CA THR A 846 29.14 -37.08 -2.43
C THR A 846 30.40 -37.73 -1.84
N SER A 847 30.45 -37.88 -0.51
CA SER A 847 31.50 -38.60 0.22
C SER A 847 31.46 -40.13 0.05
N GLY A 848 30.37 -40.68 -0.46
CA GLY A 848 30.11 -42.12 -0.49
C GLY A 848 29.94 -42.74 0.89
N SER A 849 29.61 -41.96 1.93
CA SER A 849 29.50 -42.44 3.32
C SER A 849 28.07 -42.69 3.79
N ARG A 850 27.08 -42.19 3.07
CA ARG A 850 25.65 -42.30 3.40
C ARG A 850 24.83 -42.60 2.16
N ILE A 851 23.81 -43.44 2.32
CA ILE A 851 22.80 -43.70 1.29
C ILE A 851 21.43 -43.40 1.88
N TYR A 852 20.70 -42.53 1.22
CA TYR A 852 19.32 -42.21 1.53
C TYR A 852 18.41 -43.09 0.69
N VAL A 853 17.34 -43.59 1.31
CA VAL A 853 16.37 -44.49 0.68
C VAL A 853 14.98 -43.92 0.88
N ALA A 854 14.24 -43.71 -0.20
CA ALA A 854 12.80 -43.47 -0.11
C ALA A 854 12.11 -44.82 0.11
N ASP A 855 11.70 -45.07 1.35
CA ASP A 855 11.02 -46.29 1.76
C ASP A 855 9.51 -46.10 1.56
N THR A 856 9.13 -46.09 0.27
CA THR A 856 7.86 -45.55 -0.24
C THR A 856 6.64 -46.11 0.49
N GLY A 857 6.55 -47.42 0.65
CA GLY A 857 5.41 -48.07 1.30
C GLY A 857 5.39 -47.94 2.83
N ASN A 858 6.44 -47.40 3.43
CA ASN A 858 6.51 -47.00 4.84
C ASN A 858 6.37 -45.48 5.04
N HIS A 859 6.26 -44.70 3.97
CA HIS A 859 6.05 -43.25 3.98
C HIS A 859 7.16 -42.46 4.70
N VAL A 860 8.41 -42.92 4.61
CA VAL A 860 9.57 -42.29 5.27
C VAL A 860 10.82 -42.29 4.38
N ILE A 861 11.78 -41.44 4.74
CA ILE A 861 13.15 -41.50 4.23
C ILE A 861 14.01 -42.26 5.24
N ARG A 862 14.74 -43.28 4.79
CA ARG A 862 15.69 -44.06 5.59
C ARG A 862 17.12 -43.62 5.28
N LEU A 863 18.00 -43.74 6.26
CA LEU A 863 19.43 -43.53 6.12
C LEU A 863 20.17 -44.84 6.37
N ILE A 864 21.00 -45.23 5.41
CA ILE A 864 22.03 -46.25 5.57
C ILE A 864 23.35 -45.51 5.85
N ASP A 865 23.86 -45.67 7.06
CA ASP A 865 25.16 -45.12 7.45
C ASP A 865 26.25 -46.18 7.25
N LEU A 866 27.15 -45.92 6.30
CA LEU A 866 28.19 -46.87 5.90
C LEU A 866 29.34 -46.97 6.90
N SER A 867 29.50 -45.97 7.77
CA SER A 867 30.53 -45.98 8.81
C SER A 867 30.15 -46.89 9.98
N THR A 868 28.84 -47.06 10.24
CA THR A 868 28.32 -47.89 11.33
C THR A 868 27.67 -49.19 10.84
N GLY A 869 27.35 -49.29 9.54
CA GLY A 869 26.62 -50.43 8.98
C GLY A 869 25.18 -50.52 9.49
N GLN A 870 24.54 -49.39 9.77
CA GLN A 870 23.19 -49.31 10.33
C GLN A 870 22.21 -48.63 9.38
N VAL A 871 20.97 -49.11 9.40
CA VAL A 871 19.80 -48.49 8.78
C VAL A 871 18.92 -47.87 9.86
N SER A 872 18.58 -46.60 9.68
CA SER A 872 17.71 -45.85 10.59
C SER A 872 16.65 -45.06 9.81
N THR A 873 15.61 -44.59 10.50
CA THR A 873 14.68 -43.60 9.96
C THR A 873 15.35 -42.23 10.00
N PHE A 874 15.52 -41.61 8.84
CA PHE A 874 16.14 -40.30 8.71
C PHE A 874 15.13 -39.18 8.90
N ALA A 875 14.00 -39.25 8.17
CA ALA A 875 12.93 -38.27 8.24
C ALA A 875 11.58 -38.92 7.99
N GLY A 876 10.54 -38.36 8.57
CA GLY A 876 9.16 -38.83 8.45
C GLY A 876 8.69 -39.68 9.63
N GLN A 877 7.36 -39.78 9.76
CA GLN A 877 6.71 -40.65 10.73
C GLN A 877 6.46 -42.04 10.12
N MET A 878 7.12 -43.04 10.69
CA MET A 878 7.07 -44.42 10.23
C MET A 878 5.64 -44.95 10.09
N ALA A 879 5.29 -45.41 8.89
CA ALA A 879 3.97 -45.95 8.54
C ALA A 879 2.79 -45.00 8.78
N SER A 880 3.04 -43.68 8.76
CA SER A 880 2.01 -42.65 8.92
C SER A 880 2.00 -41.72 7.70
N PRO A 881 1.19 -42.03 6.66
CA PRO A 881 1.07 -41.16 5.50
C PRO A 881 0.51 -39.78 5.89
N GLY A 882 1.07 -38.72 5.33
CA GLY A 882 0.61 -37.35 5.52
C GLY A 882 1.52 -36.33 4.84
N ALA A 883 1.16 -35.04 4.92
CA ALA A 883 1.85 -33.96 4.21
C ALA A 883 2.41 -32.88 5.16
N VAL A 884 2.69 -33.24 6.42
CA VAL A 884 3.07 -32.28 7.46
C VAL A 884 4.54 -31.90 7.32
N ASP A 885 4.83 -30.60 7.23
CA ASP A 885 6.17 -30.04 7.39
C ASP A 885 6.63 -30.14 8.85
N GLY A 886 7.93 -30.25 9.08
CA GLY A 886 8.47 -30.49 10.42
C GLY A 886 9.74 -29.71 10.69
N ALA A 887 9.73 -28.91 11.77
CA ALA A 887 10.94 -28.27 12.30
C ALA A 887 11.94 -29.29 12.90
N ALA A 888 11.51 -30.53 13.11
CA ALA A 888 12.36 -31.68 13.36
C ALA A 888 12.01 -32.78 12.34
N LEU A 889 13.02 -33.53 11.89
CA LEU A 889 12.85 -34.56 10.85
C LEU A 889 11.84 -35.66 11.25
N SER A 890 11.71 -35.95 12.55
CA SER A 890 10.81 -36.97 13.09
C SER A 890 9.35 -36.54 13.22
N THR A 891 9.04 -35.25 13.11
CA THR A 891 7.67 -34.74 13.19
C THR A 891 7.04 -34.51 11.82
N ALA A 892 7.84 -34.50 10.75
CA ALA A 892 7.33 -34.43 9.40
C ALA A 892 6.60 -35.72 9.01
N SER A 893 5.68 -35.63 8.06
CA SER A 893 5.09 -36.80 7.39
C SER A 893 5.18 -36.65 5.87
N PHE A 894 5.34 -37.80 5.22
CA PHE A 894 5.33 -37.97 3.77
C PHE A 894 4.20 -38.92 3.41
N ASP A 895 3.81 -38.97 2.14
CA ASP A 895 2.97 -40.02 1.60
C ASP A 895 3.58 -40.58 0.32
N SER A 896 4.06 -41.82 0.42
CA SER A 896 4.61 -42.56 -0.72
C SER A 896 5.74 -41.79 -1.42
N PRO A 897 6.78 -41.35 -0.68
CA PRO A 897 7.91 -40.66 -1.30
C PRO A 897 8.63 -41.60 -2.27
N THR A 898 9.02 -41.11 -3.45
CA THR A 898 9.65 -41.93 -4.49
C THR A 898 11.03 -41.39 -4.86
N GLY A 899 11.13 -40.46 -5.79
CA GLY A 899 12.39 -39.88 -6.25
C GLY A 899 13.04 -39.01 -5.18
N ILE A 900 14.36 -39.17 -5.01
CA ILE A 900 15.16 -38.36 -4.09
C ILE A 900 16.48 -37.98 -4.75
N VAL A 901 16.99 -36.77 -4.47
CA VAL A 901 18.27 -36.28 -4.99
C VAL A 901 18.92 -35.32 -3.99
N LEU A 902 20.25 -35.38 -3.88
CA LEU A 902 21.04 -34.48 -3.05
C LEU A 902 21.57 -33.33 -3.89
N ASP A 903 21.56 -32.11 -3.35
CA ASP A 903 22.35 -31.02 -3.91
C ASP A 903 23.82 -31.06 -3.42
N SER A 904 24.62 -30.13 -3.92
CA SER A 904 26.04 -30.00 -3.54
C SER A 904 26.25 -29.60 -2.08
N SER A 905 25.24 -29.01 -1.44
CA SER A 905 25.27 -28.65 -0.02
C SER A 905 24.89 -29.84 0.86
N GLY A 906 24.30 -30.89 0.28
CA GLY A 906 23.82 -32.07 0.98
C GLY A 906 22.33 -32.01 1.34
N ASP A 907 21.59 -30.99 0.91
CA ASP A 907 20.14 -30.95 1.12
C ASP A 907 19.47 -32.00 0.24
N LEU A 908 18.49 -32.71 0.81
CA LEU A 908 17.81 -33.82 0.14
C LEU A 908 16.44 -33.37 -0.36
N TYR A 909 16.27 -33.35 -1.67
CA TYR A 909 15.00 -33.07 -2.31
C TYR A 909 14.23 -34.38 -2.50
N VAL A 910 12.93 -34.36 -2.23
CA VAL A 910 12.06 -35.53 -2.19
C VAL A 910 10.81 -35.28 -3.00
N ALA A 911 10.51 -36.16 -3.95
CA ALA A 911 9.21 -36.25 -4.60
C ALA A 911 8.26 -37.01 -3.66
N ASP A 912 7.42 -36.25 -2.96
CA ASP A 912 6.41 -36.75 -2.04
C ASP A 912 5.13 -37.06 -2.82
N SER A 913 5.22 -38.15 -3.59
CA SER A 913 4.34 -38.43 -4.73
C SER A 913 2.86 -38.52 -4.36
N GLY A 914 2.52 -39.16 -3.24
CA GLY A 914 1.15 -39.29 -2.78
C GLY A 914 0.52 -37.95 -2.40
N ASN A 915 1.34 -36.98 -2.00
CA ASN A 915 0.91 -35.63 -1.64
C ASN A 915 0.99 -34.62 -2.79
N SER A 916 1.50 -35.01 -3.97
CA SER A 916 1.72 -34.10 -5.10
C SER A 916 2.61 -32.90 -4.74
N ARG A 917 3.70 -33.16 -3.99
CA ARG A 917 4.63 -32.14 -3.49
C ARG A 917 6.08 -32.50 -3.75
N ILE A 918 6.89 -31.46 -3.90
CA ILE A 918 8.34 -31.54 -3.79
C ILE A 918 8.73 -30.98 -2.43
N ARG A 919 9.42 -31.79 -1.63
CA ARG A 919 9.88 -31.46 -0.28
C ARG A 919 11.40 -31.29 -0.31
N VAL A 920 11.93 -30.47 0.56
CA VAL A 920 13.37 -30.40 0.84
C VAL A 920 13.61 -30.70 2.31
N ILE A 921 14.60 -31.54 2.56
CA ILE A 921 15.12 -31.85 3.88
C ILE A 921 16.45 -31.13 4.00
N THR A 922 16.49 -30.06 4.79
CA THR A 922 17.73 -29.34 5.05
C THR A 922 18.63 -30.22 5.93
N THR A 923 19.79 -30.59 5.42
CA THR A 923 20.76 -31.37 6.18
C THR A 923 21.86 -30.43 6.64
N ASN A 924 22.14 -30.41 7.95
CA ASN A 924 22.90 -29.37 8.63
C ASN A 924 24.38 -29.30 8.22
N THR A 925 24.68 -28.84 7.00
CA THR A 925 26.05 -28.62 6.50
C THR A 925 26.50 -27.17 6.63
N THR A 926 25.58 -26.26 6.93
CA THR A 926 25.82 -24.81 7.05
C THR A 926 25.45 -24.21 8.42
N GLY A 927 25.01 -25.02 9.39
CA GLY A 927 24.62 -24.54 10.73
C GLY A 927 23.15 -24.14 10.88
N ALA A 928 22.32 -24.34 9.85
CA ALA A 928 20.87 -24.19 9.91
C ALA A 928 20.20 -25.38 10.64
N ALA A 929 19.04 -25.16 11.25
CA ALA A 929 18.26 -26.24 11.85
C ALA A 929 17.76 -27.22 10.76
N GLU A 930 17.93 -28.52 11.01
CA GLU A 930 17.38 -29.56 10.14
C GLU A 930 15.86 -29.49 10.15
N ALA A 931 15.25 -29.41 8.98
CA ALA A 931 13.81 -29.32 8.83
C ALA A 931 13.36 -29.99 7.54
N VAL A 932 12.09 -30.39 7.52
CA VAL A 932 11.39 -30.77 6.29
C VAL A 932 10.42 -29.66 5.95
N VAL A 933 10.59 -29.08 4.77
CA VAL A 933 9.70 -28.02 4.26
C VAL A 933 9.18 -28.37 2.87
N THR A 934 7.95 -27.95 2.58
CA THR A 934 7.41 -28.04 1.24
C THR A 934 8.06 -26.95 0.38
N LEU A 935 8.85 -27.38 -0.62
CA LEU A 935 9.48 -26.49 -1.59
C LEU A 935 8.45 -26.03 -2.63
N ALA A 936 7.71 -27.00 -3.19
CA ALA A 936 6.69 -26.73 -4.19
C ALA A 936 5.56 -27.76 -4.19
N GLY A 937 4.41 -27.40 -4.75
CA GLY A 937 3.22 -28.25 -4.82
C GLY A 937 2.26 -27.99 -3.67
N SER A 938 0.96 -28.09 -3.97
CA SER A 938 -0.11 -27.91 -2.97
C SER A 938 -1.20 -28.96 -3.11
N VAL A 939 -1.71 -29.15 -4.32
CA VAL A 939 -2.76 -30.12 -4.68
C VAL A 939 -2.40 -30.84 -5.99
N PRO A 940 -3.01 -32.02 -6.25
CA PRO A 940 -2.91 -32.72 -7.53
C PRO A 940 -3.41 -31.86 -8.70
N GLY A 941 -2.63 -31.73 -9.77
CA GLY A 941 -3.03 -31.03 -11.00
C GLY A 941 -1.85 -30.42 -11.74
N PHE A 942 -2.13 -29.60 -12.76
CA PHE A 942 -1.10 -28.96 -13.58
C PHE A 942 -1.21 -27.44 -13.53
N ARG A 943 -0.24 -26.79 -12.86
CA ARG A 943 -0.15 -25.33 -12.74
C ARG A 943 1.30 -24.91 -12.49
N ASP A 944 1.82 -24.02 -13.33
CA ASP A 944 3.12 -23.34 -13.14
C ASP A 944 2.98 -22.13 -12.19
N GLY A 945 4.11 -21.54 -11.80
CA GLY A 945 4.18 -20.33 -10.97
C GLY A 945 4.95 -20.53 -9.66
N PRO A 946 4.74 -19.66 -8.65
CA PRO A 946 5.39 -19.77 -7.35
C PRO A 946 5.17 -21.16 -6.72
N GLY A 947 6.18 -21.68 -6.02
CA GLY A 947 6.24 -23.08 -5.63
C GLY A 947 5.07 -23.52 -4.77
N LYS A 948 4.66 -22.67 -3.83
CA LYS A 948 3.53 -22.94 -2.92
C LYS A 948 2.17 -22.97 -3.60
N THR A 949 2.04 -22.41 -4.80
CA THR A 949 0.78 -22.36 -5.57
C THR A 949 0.81 -23.21 -6.84
N ALA A 950 2.00 -23.67 -7.25
CA ALA A 950 2.15 -24.63 -8.32
C ALA A 950 1.50 -25.98 -7.97
N TRP A 951 1.06 -26.70 -9.00
CA TRP A 951 0.46 -28.03 -8.88
C TRP A 951 1.31 -29.05 -9.62
N PHE A 952 1.38 -30.24 -9.04
CA PHE A 952 1.97 -31.45 -9.61
C PHE A 952 0.93 -32.56 -9.53
N ASP A 953 1.09 -33.65 -10.27
CA ASP A 953 0.30 -34.86 -10.11
C ASP A 953 1.22 -36.08 -10.11
N ALA A 954 1.30 -36.74 -8.94
CA ALA A 954 2.17 -37.90 -8.71
C ALA A 954 3.61 -37.75 -9.26
N PRO A 955 4.39 -36.73 -8.82
CA PRO A 955 5.77 -36.58 -9.25
C PRO A 955 6.62 -37.78 -8.79
N GLU A 956 7.41 -38.41 -9.67
CA GLU A 956 8.14 -39.66 -9.33
C GLU A 956 9.66 -39.58 -9.31
N ALA A 957 10.27 -38.65 -10.04
CA ALA A 957 11.72 -38.56 -10.15
C ALA A 957 12.20 -37.12 -10.10
N LEU A 958 13.42 -36.94 -9.60
CA LEU A 958 14.08 -35.66 -9.43
C LEU A 958 15.51 -35.75 -9.97
N ALA A 959 15.98 -34.67 -10.61
CA ALA A 959 17.39 -34.52 -10.98
C ALA A 959 17.80 -33.04 -10.88
N ILE A 960 19.01 -32.77 -10.42
CA ILE A 960 19.54 -31.40 -10.32
C ILE A 960 20.48 -31.15 -11.49
N GLY A 961 20.21 -30.11 -12.28
CA GLY A 961 21.06 -29.67 -13.37
C GLY A 961 22.35 -29.04 -12.88
N ALA A 962 23.36 -28.95 -13.75
CA ALA A 962 24.60 -28.23 -13.44
C ALA A 962 24.40 -26.73 -13.17
N ASP A 963 23.27 -26.18 -13.62
CA ASP A 963 22.76 -24.84 -13.35
C ASP A 963 22.09 -24.70 -11.97
N GLY A 964 21.97 -25.79 -11.20
CA GLY A 964 21.27 -25.83 -9.91
C GLY A 964 19.75 -25.96 -10.01
N VAL A 965 19.20 -26.01 -11.23
CA VAL A 965 17.75 -26.17 -11.46
C VAL A 965 17.33 -27.59 -11.13
N LEU A 966 16.26 -27.72 -10.34
CA LEU A 966 15.67 -29.02 -10.02
C LEU A 966 14.64 -29.41 -11.08
N TYR A 967 14.91 -30.50 -11.80
CA TYR A 967 13.97 -31.11 -12.74
C TYR A 967 13.11 -32.15 -12.04
N VAL A 968 11.84 -32.18 -12.38
CA VAL A 968 10.82 -33.05 -11.79
C VAL A 968 10.13 -33.82 -12.90
N ALA A 969 10.04 -35.15 -12.77
CA ALA A 969 9.14 -35.96 -13.58
C ALA A 969 7.76 -35.92 -12.94
N ASP A 970 6.90 -35.10 -13.50
CA ASP A 970 5.52 -34.88 -13.04
C ASP A 970 4.62 -35.92 -13.71
N THR A 971 4.71 -37.14 -13.20
CA THR A 971 4.33 -38.37 -13.91
C THR A 971 2.86 -38.45 -14.27
N GLY A 972 1.97 -38.07 -13.35
CA GLY A 972 0.52 -38.03 -13.58
C GLY A 972 0.14 -37.01 -14.65
N ASN A 973 0.91 -35.92 -14.71
CA ASN A 973 0.84 -34.93 -15.76
C ASN A 973 1.70 -35.29 -16.98
N GLY A 974 2.31 -36.47 -17.11
CA GLY A 974 3.06 -36.84 -18.32
C GLY A 974 4.04 -35.78 -18.82
N ILE A 975 4.76 -35.08 -17.93
CA ILE A 975 5.60 -33.94 -18.30
C ILE A 975 6.83 -33.79 -17.41
N ILE A 976 7.86 -33.07 -17.89
CA ILE A 976 8.98 -32.62 -17.07
C ILE A 976 8.71 -31.20 -16.61
N ARG A 977 8.91 -30.92 -15.33
CA ARG A 977 8.84 -29.58 -14.74
C ARG A 977 10.22 -29.17 -14.25
N ARG A 978 10.45 -27.87 -14.14
CA ARG A 978 11.69 -27.29 -13.60
C ARG A 978 11.36 -26.35 -12.45
N ILE A 979 12.14 -26.42 -11.39
CA ILE A 979 12.04 -25.58 -10.20
C ILE A 979 13.35 -24.82 -10.07
N ASP A 980 13.28 -23.50 -10.19
CA ASP A 980 14.33 -22.62 -9.70
C ASP A 980 14.25 -22.62 -8.18
N THR A 981 15.29 -23.11 -7.49
CA THR A 981 15.29 -23.34 -6.03
C THR A 981 15.66 -22.11 -5.20
N SER A 982 15.62 -20.90 -5.79
CA SER A 982 15.71 -19.64 -5.05
C SER A 982 14.60 -19.47 -4.00
N ALA A 983 14.68 -18.44 -3.16
CA ALA A 983 13.89 -18.30 -1.93
C ALA A 983 12.36 -18.45 -2.11
N ASP A 984 11.80 -18.12 -3.28
CA ASP A 984 10.37 -18.22 -3.57
C ASP A 984 9.97 -19.47 -4.38
N ALA A 985 10.95 -20.28 -4.79
CA ALA A 985 10.84 -21.45 -5.64
C ALA A 985 9.93 -21.26 -6.86
N ILE A 986 10.44 -21.05 -8.07
CA ILE A 986 9.57 -20.85 -9.24
C ILE A 986 9.47 -22.13 -10.06
N VAL A 987 8.25 -22.66 -10.17
CA VAL A 987 7.93 -23.82 -11.01
C VAL A 987 7.57 -23.36 -12.41
N SER A 988 8.20 -23.95 -13.40
CA SER A 988 7.91 -23.73 -14.80
C SER A 988 7.94 -25.05 -15.58
N THR A 989 7.36 -25.03 -16.77
CA THR A 989 7.41 -26.14 -17.71
C THR A 989 8.40 -25.80 -18.84
N PRO A 990 9.46 -26.59 -19.06
CA PRO A 990 10.39 -26.36 -20.15
C PRO A 990 9.70 -26.62 -21.50
N ALA A 991 10.04 -25.83 -22.51
CA ALA A 991 9.64 -26.15 -23.88
C ALA A 991 10.20 -27.52 -24.26
N MET A 992 9.38 -28.34 -24.92
CA MET A 992 9.81 -29.63 -25.47
C MET A 992 9.32 -29.73 -26.91
N LYS A 993 10.26 -29.99 -27.81
CA LYS A 993 10.01 -30.12 -29.24
C LYS A 993 10.78 -31.29 -29.80
N THR A 994 10.09 -32.14 -30.56
CA THR A 994 10.68 -33.35 -31.13
C THR A 994 11.83 -33.02 -32.09
N VAL A 995 12.98 -33.67 -31.88
CA VAL A 995 14.10 -33.71 -32.83
C VAL A 995 14.64 -35.14 -32.97
N THR A 996 15.41 -35.40 -34.01
CA THR A 996 16.05 -36.72 -34.23
C THR A 996 17.39 -36.81 -33.48
N TYR A 997 17.68 -37.96 -32.87
CA TYR A 997 18.98 -38.25 -32.23
C TYR A 997 19.97 -38.86 -33.26
N PRO A 998 21.29 -38.57 -33.22
CA PRO A 998 21.99 -37.67 -32.29
C PRO A 998 21.74 -36.19 -32.61
N PRO A 999 21.66 -35.29 -31.62
CA PRO A 999 21.52 -33.86 -31.86
C PRO A 999 22.72 -33.40 -32.69
N SER A 1000 22.47 -32.80 -33.85
CA SER A 1000 23.51 -32.33 -34.77
C SER A 1000 24.31 -31.19 -34.12
N GLY A 1001 25.37 -31.55 -33.39
CA GLY A 1001 26.38 -30.63 -32.90
C GLY A 1001 27.35 -30.27 -34.02
N GLY A 1002 27.11 -29.14 -34.68
CA GLY A 1002 28.02 -28.56 -35.66
C GLY A 1002 27.52 -27.18 -36.07
N THR A 1003 28.35 -26.15 -35.84
CA THR A 1003 28.15 -24.77 -36.31
C THR A 1003 27.78 -24.77 -37.78
N ASP A 1004 26.60 -24.25 -38.13
CA ASP A 1004 26.25 -23.92 -39.50
C ASP A 1004 26.36 -22.40 -39.70
N PRO A 1005 27.41 -21.91 -40.38
CA PRO A 1005 27.39 -20.61 -41.00
C PRO A 1005 27.07 -20.80 -42.47
N ASP A 1006 25.81 -21.02 -42.83
CA ASP A 1006 25.19 -20.39 -44.00
C ASP A 1006 23.71 -20.78 -44.07
N GLY A 1007 22.86 -19.75 -44.15
CA GLY A 1007 21.43 -19.93 -44.32
C GLY A 1007 21.05 -20.50 -45.68
N ASP A 1008 19.94 -21.23 -45.66
CA ASP A 1008 18.74 -20.98 -46.48
C ASP A 1008 18.23 -22.17 -47.32
N ASN A 1009 16.92 -22.40 -47.13
CA ASN A 1009 15.90 -22.94 -48.03
C ASN A 1009 15.97 -24.35 -48.65
N GLY A 1010 14.88 -25.11 -48.42
CA GLY A 1010 14.12 -25.70 -49.54
C GLY A 1010 13.86 -27.21 -49.52
N SER A 1011 12.62 -27.57 -49.13
CA SER A 1011 11.75 -28.62 -49.70
C SER A 1011 12.29 -30.03 -50.07
N GLY A 1012 11.66 -31.04 -49.47
CA GLY A 1012 10.97 -32.09 -50.21
C GLY A 1012 11.69 -33.43 -50.44
N GLY A 1013 10.97 -34.52 -50.18
CA GLY A 1013 11.14 -35.81 -50.87
C GLY A 1013 11.74 -36.93 -50.03
N GLY A 1014 10.93 -37.94 -49.73
CA GLY A 1014 11.39 -39.18 -49.11
C GLY A 1014 12.29 -40.04 -50.01
N GLY A 1015 12.97 -41.00 -49.40
CA GLY A 1015 13.71 -42.04 -50.08
C GLY A 1015 14.73 -42.68 -49.17
N GLY A 1016 14.52 -43.95 -48.81
CA GLY A 1016 15.49 -44.75 -48.07
C GLY A 1016 16.83 -44.85 -48.80
N GLY A 1017 17.90 -44.81 -48.01
CA GLY A 1017 19.26 -45.04 -48.47
C GLY A 1017 20.22 -44.81 -47.32
N GLY A 1018 20.75 -45.88 -46.74
CA GLY A 1018 21.76 -45.80 -45.69
C GLY A 1018 22.96 -45.00 -46.17
N SER A 1019 23.29 -43.92 -45.47
CA SER A 1019 24.55 -43.21 -45.70
C SER A 1019 25.66 -43.94 -44.94
N THR A 1020 26.67 -44.33 -45.70
CA THR A 1020 27.90 -44.97 -45.23
C THR A 1020 28.72 -43.99 -44.40
N SER A 1021 29.14 -44.39 -43.20
CA SER A 1021 30.00 -43.56 -42.35
C SER A 1021 31.35 -43.26 -43.00
N ILE A 1022 31.96 -42.12 -42.63
CA ILE A 1022 33.28 -41.68 -43.10
C ILE A 1022 34.39 -42.73 -42.81
N TRP A 1023 34.16 -43.59 -41.81
CA TRP A 1023 35.00 -44.74 -41.49
C TRP A 1023 34.97 -45.82 -42.57
N PHE A 1024 33.87 -45.96 -43.30
CA PHE A 1024 33.77 -46.90 -44.43
C PHE A 1024 34.53 -46.40 -45.67
N LEU A 1025 34.55 -45.08 -45.91
CA LEU A 1025 35.38 -44.46 -46.97
C LEU A 1025 36.87 -44.52 -46.64
N LEU A 1026 37.25 -44.34 -45.37
CA LEU A 1026 38.63 -44.53 -44.90
C LEU A 1026 39.06 -46.02 -44.96
N ALA A 1027 38.16 -46.95 -44.67
CA ALA A 1027 38.42 -48.39 -44.83
C ALA A 1027 38.55 -48.82 -46.30
N LEU A 1028 37.79 -48.19 -47.22
CA LEU A 1028 37.91 -48.43 -48.66
C LEU A 1028 39.22 -47.83 -49.23
N ALA A 1029 39.61 -46.63 -48.76
CA ALA A 1029 40.87 -45.99 -49.14
C ALA A 1029 42.09 -46.75 -48.58
N ALA A 1030 42.02 -47.26 -47.35
CA ALA A 1030 43.04 -48.14 -46.78
C ALA A 1030 43.14 -49.50 -47.51
N SER A 1031 42.00 -50.05 -47.94
CA SER A 1031 41.95 -51.29 -48.73
C SER A 1031 42.49 -51.10 -50.17
N ALA A 1032 42.27 -49.92 -50.77
CA ALA A 1032 42.85 -49.55 -52.06
C ALA A 1032 44.36 -49.28 -51.98
N ALA A 1033 44.83 -48.65 -50.90
CA ALA A 1033 46.26 -48.43 -50.63
C ALA A 1033 47.02 -49.74 -50.34
N LEU A 1034 46.36 -50.73 -49.72
CA LEU A 1034 46.92 -52.06 -49.48
C LEU A 1034 46.89 -52.98 -50.71
N ARG A 1035 46.02 -52.74 -51.70
CA ARG A 1035 46.03 -53.45 -53.00
C ARG A 1035 47.01 -52.87 -54.02
N GLY A 1036 47.53 -51.65 -53.81
CA GLY A 1036 48.54 -51.01 -54.66
C GLY A 1036 49.99 -51.48 -54.44
N ARG A 1037 50.28 -52.33 -53.44
CA ARG A 1037 51.63 -52.83 -53.12
C ARG A 1037 51.91 -54.30 -53.50
N LYS A 1038 51.16 -54.83 -54.48
CA LYS A 1038 51.56 -56.02 -55.25
C LYS A 1038 51.42 -55.76 -56.75
N LYS A 1039 52.31 -54.91 -57.27
CA LYS A 1039 52.97 -55.08 -58.56
C LYS A 1039 54.39 -54.56 -58.44
#